data_AF-A0A7Y2DLY2-F1
#
_entry.id   AF-A0A7Y2DLY2-F1
#
_cell.length_a   1.000
_cell.length_b   1.000
_cell.length_c   1.000
_cell.angle_alpha   90.00
_cell.angle_beta   90.00
_cell.angle_gamma   90.00
#
_symmetry.space_group_name_H-M   'P 1'
#
loop_
_entity.id
_entity.type
_entity.pdbx_description
1 polymer ?
#
loop_
_entity_poly.entity_id
_entity_poly.type
_entity_poly.pdbx_seq_one_letter_code
_entity_poly.pdbx_strand_id
1 'polypeptide(L)'
;MSSTPPRAPLMPAQRRRGLHIVRSIGVLLVLLAAATPAFAEESNPIERRSVAGIAETIDGRAEPAVLTRPARSRTPGDGSAQARLTGPARGRRIDGTMTTTYEAPTPLPVRQVIDAAVARWDDALDLSPTTPLEISVLWTDLGQRLLGQAGTEGEYRDSNQFPTDRWYPAALANQLANFDVNGADSPEVMIELNSELGDEWYIGTEGSPAFGQIDLFSVVLHEIAHGLGFLGSATATRTGQVRLDHSPPSIYDDFVLNSEGDRLVQLPRDVAIDELTSGSLKFDIGGGRSVPLSAPERFVNGSSYSHFDEGIPEDQPGAMMTPALGNGEIQRHLDAAVLGVLDQVGWDLDARLLTPTIEDVEVRSGQIELVWSEDWTQVAALPLSYDVTVGPLTSSGPVPDSVGRSVAGGHVGVVRFDELQNGTTYEVSVRPVGANVGRPATTTVLLPPNPNRVRDLAIDVDGDRALVWRTPVASGEPVSSYEIQHREGSQTEWRTETATSPRWTIDLEPGRYWFRVRGVNRIGGGVWAETGLIGIGSDAARPMPLDGQLARLYTAFFDRPADRPGLDYWREIRSGGGSLGAVAEAFADSEEFRTRYGGALSDSRFLELLYRNVLGRLPDRGGADYWMDVLDAGAARGQVVLAFSESSEFVRTSGTTAPQTSLDGAIERLHVLLLRRTPTAQDFTSLRPIAGSGDGPELALVSARLRRSPEFAALWDELDDADLIHQLGRSVGLDAKTLSDLHTRLADGESIDRLIVEITQAPAMILVTGTIP
;
A
#
# COMPACT_ATOMS: atom_id res chain seq x y z
N MET A 1 -29.47 69.12 41.48
CA MET A 1 -29.89 69.96 40.34
C MET A 1 -28.79 69.91 39.28
N SER A 2 -29.13 70.04 38.00
CA SER A 2 -28.25 69.83 36.82
C SER A 2 -27.84 68.35 36.64
N SER A 3 -28.26 67.54 35.66
CA SER A 3 -28.67 67.66 34.24
C SER A 3 -27.56 67.24 33.25
N THR A 4 -27.54 65.96 32.92
CA THR A 4 -26.63 65.33 31.95
C THR A 4 -27.34 65.08 30.61
N PRO A 5 -26.83 65.60 29.49
CA PRO A 5 -27.17 65.15 28.14
C PRO A 5 -25.91 64.58 27.41
N PRO A 6 -25.95 64.06 26.17
CA PRO A 6 -25.76 62.63 25.92
C PRO A 6 -24.41 62.26 25.27
N ARG A 7 -24.08 60.96 25.30
CA ARG A 7 -23.00 60.36 24.49
C ARG A 7 -23.47 60.11 23.05
N ALA A 8 -22.64 60.47 22.08
CA ALA A 8 -22.67 60.06 20.67
C ALA A 8 -21.22 60.17 20.11
N PRO A 9 -20.90 59.59 18.94
CA PRO A 9 -20.44 58.21 18.81
C PRO A 9 -18.97 58.08 18.36
N LEU A 10 -18.44 56.86 18.37
CA LEU A 10 -17.12 56.52 17.80
C LEU A 10 -17.11 56.69 16.26
N MET A 11 -15.95 57.08 15.72
CA MET A 11 -15.68 57.27 14.29
C MET A 11 -14.55 56.31 13.82
N PRO A 12 -14.45 56.00 12.52
CA PRO A 12 -14.12 54.64 12.06
C PRO A 12 -12.69 54.44 11.54
N ALA A 13 -12.38 53.17 11.23
CA ALA A 13 -11.18 52.74 10.51
C ALA A 13 -10.99 53.47 9.16
N GLN A 14 -9.72 53.61 8.73
CA GLN A 14 -9.36 54.32 7.50
C GLN A 14 -9.75 53.53 6.23
N ARG A 15 -10.96 53.74 5.73
CA ARG A 15 -11.31 53.43 4.33
C ARG A 15 -10.94 54.62 3.42
N ARG A 16 -10.24 54.38 2.32
CA ARG A 16 -10.36 55.25 1.13
C ARG A 16 -11.61 54.82 0.35
N ARG A 17 -12.70 55.59 0.41
CA ARG A 17 -13.88 55.40 -0.44
C ARG A 17 -13.88 56.36 -1.63
N GLY A 18 -13.75 55.82 -2.83
CA GLY A 18 -14.22 56.43 -4.07
C GLY A 18 -15.21 55.48 -4.72
N LEU A 19 -16.42 55.95 -5.05
CA LEU A 19 -17.47 55.10 -5.63
C LEU A 19 -17.23 54.86 -7.12
N HIS A 20 -16.37 53.90 -7.45
CA HIS A 20 -16.31 53.26 -8.76
C HIS A 20 -15.89 51.79 -8.56
N ILE A 21 -16.64 50.87 -9.15
CA ILE A 21 -16.31 49.44 -9.19
C ILE A 21 -15.02 49.26 -10.01
N VAL A 22 -14.26 48.22 -9.65
CA VAL A 22 -12.92 47.85 -10.13
C VAL A 22 -11.81 48.79 -9.65
N ARG A 23 -10.71 48.19 -9.13
CA ARG A 23 -9.27 48.43 -9.52
C ARG A 23 -8.24 48.43 -8.36
N SER A 24 -8.04 47.26 -7.74
CA SER A 24 -6.71 46.74 -7.30
C SER A 24 -6.80 45.23 -7.00
N ILE A 25 -7.35 44.45 -7.93
CA ILE A 25 -7.35 42.98 -7.84
C ILE A 25 -5.98 42.50 -8.32
N GLY A 26 -5.34 41.61 -7.57
CA GLY A 26 -4.24 40.80 -8.07
C GLY A 26 -4.82 39.73 -8.99
N VAL A 27 -4.97 40.07 -10.27
CA VAL A 27 -5.54 39.20 -11.30
C VAL A 27 -4.43 38.33 -11.87
N LEU A 28 -4.61 37.01 -11.83
CA LEU A 28 -3.71 36.03 -12.43
C LEU A 28 -4.39 35.28 -13.58
N LEU A 29 -3.60 34.76 -14.54
CA LEU A 29 -4.07 34.26 -15.83
C LEU A 29 -3.66 32.79 -16.08
N VAL A 30 -4.63 31.89 -16.29
CA VAL A 30 -4.39 30.51 -16.77
C VAL A 30 -4.52 30.43 -18.28
N LEU A 31 -3.51 29.89 -18.96
CA LEU A 31 -3.43 29.88 -20.43
C LEU A 31 -3.62 28.49 -21.04
N LEU A 32 -4.08 28.45 -22.30
CA LEU A 32 -4.09 27.23 -23.10
C LEU A 32 -2.69 26.90 -23.64
N ALA A 33 -2.18 25.71 -23.35
CA ALA A 33 -0.90 25.25 -23.90
C ALA A 33 -1.04 24.88 -25.40
N ALA A 34 -0.36 25.62 -26.28
CA ALA A 34 -0.21 25.26 -27.70
C ALA A 34 1.11 24.48 -27.90
N ALA A 35 1.08 23.45 -28.77
CA ALA A 35 2.19 22.51 -28.98
C ALA A 35 3.44 23.11 -29.69
N THR A 36 4.17 23.98 -28.99
CA THR A 36 5.55 24.46 -29.23
C THR A 36 5.85 25.27 -30.53
N PRO A 37 6.94 26.07 -30.56
CA PRO A 37 7.68 26.70 -29.46
C PRO A 37 7.37 28.20 -29.34
N ALA A 38 7.92 28.86 -28.31
CA ALA A 38 7.68 30.27 -27.98
C ALA A 38 7.91 31.26 -29.14
N PHE A 39 6.92 32.11 -29.41
CA PHE A 39 7.09 33.43 -30.01
C PHE A 39 6.08 34.42 -29.42
N ALA A 40 6.56 35.61 -29.07
CA ALA A 40 5.77 36.68 -28.48
C ALA A 40 5.04 37.51 -29.55
N GLU A 41 3.84 38.02 -29.24
CA GLU A 41 3.41 39.33 -29.73
C GLU A 41 2.31 39.98 -28.86
N GLU A 42 2.10 41.27 -29.11
CA GLU A 42 1.52 42.30 -28.23
C GLU A 42 0.12 42.00 -27.63
N SER A 43 0.02 42.08 -26.30
CA SER A 43 -1.26 42.32 -25.62
C SER A 43 -1.54 43.83 -25.54
N ASN A 44 -2.69 44.24 -26.08
CA ASN A 44 -3.06 45.64 -26.26
C ASN A 44 -3.46 46.28 -24.89
N PRO A 45 -2.84 47.37 -24.43
CA PRO A 45 -3.04 47.85 -23.07
C PRO A 45 -4.37 48.60 -22.87
N ILE A 46 -5.24 48.06 -22.01
CA ILE A 46 -6.48 48.74 -21.58
C ILE A 46 -6.14 50.03 -20.81
N GLU A 47 -6.56 51.18 -21.34
CA GLU A 47 -6.28 52.49 -20.74
C GLU A 47 -6.82 52.62 -19.30
N ARG A 48 -6.01 53.23 -18.42
CA ARG A 48 -6.46 53.75 -17.13
C ARG A 48 -6.04 55.23 -16.99
N ARG A 49 -7.02 56.14 -16.94
CA ARG A 49 -6.84 57.55 -16.54
C ARG A 49 -6.55 57.65 -15.04
N SER A 50 -5.76 58.64 -14.66
CA SER A 50 -5.20 58.85 -13.31
C SER A 50 -5.65 60.17 -12.67
N VAL A 51 -5.86 60.19 -11.35
CA VAL A 51 -5.78 61.42 -10.51
C VAL A 51 -5.14 61.06 -9.15
N ALA A 52 -4.39 61.99 -8.56
CA ALA A 52 -3.48 61.77 -7.44
C ALA A 52 -3.95 62.37 -6.09
N GLY A 53 -3.31 61.98 -4.96
CA GLY A 53 -3.26 62.83 -3.75
C GLY A 53 -3.06 62.13 -2.39
N ILE A 54 -1.94 62.47 -1.72
CA ILE A 54 -1.70 62.88 -0.29
C ILE A 54 -2.58 62.35 0.89
N ALA A 55 -2.18 62.43 2.18
CA ALA A 55 -0.94 62.14 2.93
C ALA A 55 -1.20 62.37 4.47
N GLU A 56 -0.29 61.88 5.35
CA GLU A 56 -0.10 62.21 6.81
C GLU A 56 -0.73 61.32 7.93
N THR A 57 0.10 60.37 8.42
CA THR A 57 0.71 60.24 9.78
C THR A 57 0.05 60.80 11.06
N ILE A 58 -0.02 60.00 12.15
CA ILE A 58 0.68 60.17 13.48
C ILE A 58 0.15 59.19 14.57
N ASP A 59 1.05 58.29 14.99
CA ASP A 59 1.48 57.85 16.35
C ASP A 59 0.54 57.89 17.60
N GLY A 60 0.66 56.88 18.49
CA GLY A 60 -0.01 56.85 19.81
C GLY A 60 -0.06 55.48 20.54
N ARG A 61 0.93 55.19 21.40
CA ARG A 61 1.12 53.91 22.16
C ARG A 61 0.16 53.68 23.35
N ALA A 62 -0.09 52.40 23.69
CA ALA A 62 0.19 51.72 24.99
C ALA A 62 -0.90 50.78 25.58
N GLU A 63 -0.61 49.47 25.54
CA GLU A 63 -0.65 48.41 26.60
C GLU A 63 -1.32 48.59 28.00
N PRO A 64 -1.54 47.50 28.80
CA PRO A 64 -2.12 46.19 28.47
C PRO A 64 -3.04 45.63 29.61
N ALA A 65 -3.71 44.48 29.42
CA ALA A 65 -4.26 43.69 30.53
C ALA A 65 -4.40 42.19 30.19
N VAL A 66 -3.96 41.32 31.12
CA VAL A 66 -3.90 39.86 30.98
C VAL A 66 -4.95 39.20 31.89
N LEU A 67 -5.59 38.09 31.48
CA LEU A 67 -5.68 36.81 32.23
C LEU A 67 -6.73 35.78 31.71
N THR A 68 -6.21 34.66 31.22
CA THR A 68 -6.65 33.24 31.42
C THR A 68 -8.01 32.70 30.94
N ARG A 69 -7.92 31.61 30.16
CA ARG A 69 -8.99 30.64 29.80
C ARG A 69 -9.48 29.83 31.03
N PRO A 70 -10.63 29.15 30.93
CA PRO A 70 -10.55 27.68 30.84
C PRO A 70 -11.51 27.04 29.80
N ALA A 71 -11.15 25.84 29.33
CA ALA A 71 -11.91 25.06 28.37
C ALA A 71 -13.08 24.26 29.00
N ARG A 72 -14.08 23.87 28.18
CA ARG A 72 -15.05 22.81 28.52
C ARG A 72 -15.65 22.14 27.28
N SER A 73 -15.72 20.81 27.33
CA SER A 73 -16.35 19.93 26.34
C SER A 73 -17.88 19.92 26.44
N ARG A 74 -18.57 19.53 25.35
CA ARG A 74 -19.99 19.13 25.43
C ARG A 74 -20.44 18.19 24.31
N THR A 75 -21.28 17.22 24.68
CA THR A 75 -21.91 16.21 23.81
C THR A 75 -23.24 16.70 23.20
N PRO A 76 -23.74 16.06 22.12
CA PRO A 76 -24.90 16.53 21.35
C PRO A 76 -26.24 16.13 21.98
N GLY A 77 -27.30 16.89 21.64
CA GLY A 77 -28.68 16.63 22.05
C GLY A 77 -29.69 17.15 21.03
N ASP A 78 -30.68 16.31 20.71
CA ASP A 78 -31.70 16.47 19.67
C ASP A 78 -32.78 17.53 20.03
N GLY A 79 -33.45 18.11 19.03
CA GLY A 79 -34.50 19.12 19.24
C GLY A 79 -34.96 19.88 17.99
N SER A 80 -36.11 19.47 17.44
CA SER A 80 -36.69 20.01 16.20
C SER A 80 -37.66 21.19 16.41
N ALA A 81 -37.66 22.16 15.48
CA ALA A 81 -38.82 22.99 15.11
C ALA A 81 -38.57 23.78 13.81
N GLN A 82 -39.49 23.68 12.83
CA GLN A 82 -39.47 24.46 11.57
C GLN A 82 -40.53 25.59 11.58
N ALA A 83 -40.40 26.47 10.57
CA ALA A 83 -41.32 27.51 10.08
C ALA A 83 -41.16 28.92 10.71
N ARG A 84 -41.26 30.03 9.94
CA ARG A 84 -41.83 30.19 8.58
C ARG A 84 -41.10 31.28 7.75
N LEU A 85 -41.02 31.06 6.43
CA LEU A 85 -40.38 31.90 5.40
C LEU A 85 -41.25 33.06 4.89
N THR A 86 -40.61 34.15 4.40
CA THR A 86 -40.96 34.84 3.14
C THR A 86 -39.77 35.67 2.60
N GLY A 87 -39.22 35.27 1.44
CA GLY A 87 -38.17 35.99 0.68
C GLY A 87 -37.72 35.13 -0.51
N PRO A 88 -37.38 35.70 -1.70
CA PRO A 88 -37.13 34.91 -2.91
C PRO A 88 -35.77 34.18 -2.86
N ALA A 89 -35.72 33.00 -3.48
CA ALA A 89 -34.59 32.08 -3.35
C ALA A 89 -33.33 32.52 -4.13
N ARG A 90 -32.19 32.48 -3.43
CA ARG A 90 -30.84 32.26 -3.98
C ARG A 90 -30.21 31.10 -3.19
N GLY A 91 -29.36 30.32 -3.84
CA GLY A 91 -28.54 29.28 -3.20
C GLY A 91 -29.28 27.99 -2.83
N ARG A 92 -28.91 26.87 -3.48
CA ARG A 92 -29.04 25.55 -2.88
C ARG A 92 -28.03 25.52 -1.72
N ARG A 93 -28.46 25.14 -0.52
CA ARG A 93 -27.52 24.94 0.59
C ARG A 93 -26.62 23.76 0.23
N ILE A 94 -25.35 24.04 -0.04
CA ILE A 94 -24.29 23.05 -0.02
C ILE A 94 -23.98 22.82 1.47
N ASP A 95 -23.83 21.56 1.89
CA ASP A 95 -23.37 21.26 3.24
C ASP A 95 -21.85 21.47 3.22
N GLY A 96 -21.43 22.66 3.67
CA GLY A 96 -20.04 23.12 3.58
C GLY A 96 -19.86 24.53 4.15
N THR A 97 -18.62 24.98 4.27
CA THR A 97 -18.20 26.30 4.80
C THR A 97 -17.86 27.28 3.69
N MET A 98 -17.43 26.82 2.52
CA MET A 98 -17.35 27.63 1.29
C MET A 98 -18.72 27.73 0.62
N THR A 99 -19.02 28.90 0.04
CA THR A 99 -20.27 29.17 -0.69
C THR A 99 -20.00 29.86 -2.02
N THR A 100 -20.81 29.57 -3.04
CA THR A 100 -20.59 30.04 -4.41
C THR A 100 -21.74 30.91 -4.91
N THR A 101 -21.41 32.12 -5.36
CA THR A 101 -22.33 33.07 -6.01
C THR A 101 -22.00 33.17 -7.49
N TYR A 102 -23.02 33.13 -8.35
CA TYR A 102 -22.87 33.24 -9.81
C TYR A 102 -23.42 34.58 -10.29
N GLU A 103 -22.54 35.48 -10.75
CA GLU A 103 -22.91 36.85 -11.15
C GLU A 103 -23.58 36.93 -12.52
N ALA A 104 -23.36 35.91 -13.36
CA ALA A 104 -23.92 35.81 -14.71
C ALA A 104 -24.77 34.52 -14.90
N PRO A 105 -25.58 34.45 -15.98
CA PRO A 105 -26.25 33.22 -16.40
C PRO A 105 -25.26 32.10 -16.77
N THR A 106 -24.90 31.28 -15.79
CA THR A 106 -24.01 30.11 -15.95
C THR A 106 -24.81 28.83 -16.20
N PRO A 107 -24.46 27.99 -17.19
CA PRO A 107 -25.15 26.72 -17.45
C PRO A 107 -25.13 25.76 -16.25
N LEU A 108 -26.19 24.96 -16.05
CA LEU A 108 -26.26 24.04 -14.91
C LEU A 108 -25.11 23.01 -14.86
N PRO A 109 -24.68 22.38 -15.98
CA PRO A 109 -23.53 21.46 -15.95
C PRO A 109 -22.22 22.15 -15.54
N VAL A 110 -21.99 23.38 -15.99
CA VAL A 110 -20.84 24.22 -15.62
C VAL A 110 -20.85 24.49 -14.12
N ARG A 111 -22.01 24.86 -13.55
CA ARG A 111 -22.17 25.02 -12.09
C ARG A 111 -21.86 23.74 -11.31
N GLN A 112 -22.26 22.58 -11.81
CA GLN A 112 -21.98 21.30 -11.13
C GLN A 112 -20.49 20.98 -11.06
N VAL A 113 -19.72 21.33 -12.09
CA VAL A 113 -18.25 21.20 -12.08
C VAL A 113 -17.62 22.20 -11.10
N ILE A 114 -18.06 23.46 -11.12
CA ILE A 114 -17.56 24.51 -10.22
C ILE A 114 -17.87 24.19 -8.76
N ASP A 115 -19.13 23.89 -8.42
CA ASP A 115 -19.57 23.52 -7.07
C ASP A 115 -18.78 22.29 -6.54
N ALA A 116 -18.41 21.35 -7.42
CA ALA A 116 -17.63 20.17 -7.06
C ALA A 116 -16.13 20.45 -6.86
N ALA A 117 -15.55 21.41 -7.59
CA ALA A 117 -14.19 21.89 -7.36
C ALA A 117 -14.11 22.72 -6.06
N VAL A 118 -15.11 23.55 -5.77
CA VAL A 118 -15.25 24.26 -4.48
C VAL A 118 -15.35 23.26 -3.32
N ALA A 119 -16.13 22.19 -3.47
CA ALA A 119 -16.23 21.14 -2.45
C ALA A 119 -14.89 20.45 -2.15
N ARG A 120 -13.96 20.34 -3.11
CA ARG A 120 -12.62 19.79 -2.85
C ARG A 120 -11.79 20.69 -1.95
N TRP A 121 -11.91 22.00 -2.11
CA TRP A 121 -11.24 22.99 -1.26
C TRP A 121 -11.87 23.06 0.14
N ASP A 122 -13.19 22.97 0.24
CA ASP A 122 -13.92 22.89 1.52
C ASP A 122 -13.60 21.59 2.30
N ASP A 123 -13.35 20.46 1.61
CA ASP A 123 -12.90 19.20 2.22
C ASP A 123 -11.43 19.22 2.69
N ALA A 124 -10.61 20.15 2.18
CA ALA A 124 -9.15 20.17 2.40
C ALA A 124 -8.68 21.15 3.48
N LEU A 125 -9.48 22.16 3.81
CA LEU A 125 -9.15 23.22 4.78
C LEU A 125 -10.01 23.07 6.05
N ASP A 126 -9.42 23.26 7.23
CA ASP A 126 -10.16 23.26 8.51
C ASP A 126 -10.81 24.64 8.74
N LEU A 127 -11.83 24.94 7.94
CA LEU A 127 -12.49 26.26 7.93
C LEU A 127 -13.35 26.49 9.17
N SER A 128 -13.28 27.70 9.72
CA SER A 128 -14.11 28.09 10.85
C SER A 128 -15.59 28.18 10.45
N PRO A 129 -16.50 27.46 11.14
CA PRO A 129 -17.93 27.52 10.85
C PRO A 129 -18.58 28.86 11.23
N THR A 130 -17.83 29.81 11.81
CA THR A 130 -18.27 31.18 12.09
C THR A 130 -17.84 32.20 11.04
N THR A 131 -16.94 31.82 10.13
CA THR A 131 -16.49 32.63 8.98
C THR A 131 -16.52 31.77 7.73
N PRO A 132 -17.72 31.51 7.16
CA PRO A 132 -17.81 30.88 5.85
C PRO A 132 -17.10 31.75 4.80
N LEU A 133 -16.60 31.12 3.74
CA LEU A 133 -15.97 31.82 2.62
C LEU A 133 -16.95 31.99 1.46
N GLU A 134 -16.90 33.14 0.82
CA GLU A 134 -17.73 33.52 -0.32
C GLU A 134 -16.88 33.61 -1.60
N ILE A 135 -17.20 32.74 -2.55
CA ILE A 135 -16.58 32.68 -3.87
C ILE A 135 -17.58 33.26 -4.88
N SER A 136 -17.22 34.33 -5.57
CA SER A 136 -18.00 34.89 -6.68
C SER A 136 -17.42 34.46 -8.03
N VAL A 137 -18.29 33.95 -8.89
CA VAL A 137 -17.93 33.36 -10.18
C VAL A 137 -18.67 34.08 -11.32
N LEU A 138 -17.89 34.58 -12.27
CA LEU A 138 -18.36 35.26 -13.48
C LEU A 138 -18.03 34.42 -14.72
N TRP A 139 -19.04 33.79 -15.31
CA TRP A 139 -18.93 33.11 -16.60
C TRP A 139 -19.05 34.15 -17.72
N THR A 140 -17.95 34.45 -18.43
CA THR A 140 -17.83 35.60 -19.34
C THR A 140 -16.84 35.37 -20.48
N ASP A 141 -16.95 36.15 -21.56
CA ASP A 141 -15.98 36.15 -22.66
C ASP A 141 -14.63 36.72 -22.16
N LEU A 142 -13.58 35.87 -22.24
CA LEU A 142 -12.20 36.20 -21.92
C LEU A 142 -11.27 36.14 -23.17
N GLY A 143 -11.84 36.01 -24.38
CA GLY A 143 -11.11 35.78 -25.62
C GLY A 143 -10.60 34.33 -25.77
N GLN A 144 -9.77 34.07 -26.79
CA GLN A 144 -9.41 32.69 -27.19
C GLN A 144 -8.13 32.11 -26.56
N ARG A 145 -7.55 32.73 -25.53
CA ARG A 145 -6.27 32.28 -24.93
C ARG A 145 -6.28 32.14 -23.41
N LEU A 146 -7.25 32.75 -22.74
CA LEU A 146 -7.39 32.76 -21.29
C LEU A 146 -8.46 31.75 -20.91
N LEU A 147 -8.13 30.78 -20.05
CA LEU A 147 -9.07 29.75 -19.60
C LEU A 147 -9.90 30.27 -18.42
N GLY A 148 -9.22 30.88 -17.47
CA GLY A 148 -9.80 31.61 -16.35
C GLY A 148 -8.86 32.71 -15.86
N GLN A 149 -9.35 33.49 -14.91
CA GLN A 149 -8.55 34.38 -14.09
C GLN A 149 -9.19 34.59 -12.72
N ALA A 150 -8.37 34.63 -11.67
CA ALA A 150 -8.84 34.81 -10.30
C ALA A 150 -7.90 35.63 -9.43
N GLY A 151 -8.37 35.91 -8.22
CA GLY A 151 -7.64 36.55 -7.15
C GLY A 151 -8.52 36.83 -5.94
N THR A 152 -7.91 37.39 -4.90
CA THR A 152 -8.63 37.86 -3.70
C THR A 152 -9.24 39.26 -3.92
N GLU A 153 -10.32 39.58 -3.19
CA GLU A 153 -10.94 40.93 -3.20
C GLU A 153 -9.95 42.04 -2.81
N GLY A 154 -9.11 41.73 -1.83
CA GLY A 154 -8.05 42.58 -1.34
C GLY A 154 -7.21 41.86 -0.30
N GLU A 155 -6.12 42.49 0.11
CA GLU A 155 -5.32 42.02 1.23
C GLU A 155 -5.49 42.91 2.46
N TYR A 156 -5.36 42.29 3.63
CA TYR A 156 -5.58 42.88 4.94
C TYR A 156 -4.34 42.72 5.81
N ARG A 157 -4.13 43.66 6.72
CA ARG A 157 -3.00 43.65 7.66
C ARG A 157 -3.44 44.24 9.00
N ASP A 158 -3.36 43.44 10.06
CA ASP A 158 -3.53 43.88 11.45
C ASP A 158 -2.55 43.13 12.36
N SER A 159 -1.51 43.83 12.82
CA SER A 159 -0.47 43.29 13.68
C SER A 159 -0.94 42.89 15.09
N ASN A 160 -2.20 43.12 15.44
CA ASN A 160 -2.80 42.70 16.71
C ASN A 160 -3.67 41.44 16.57
N GLN A 161 -4.02 41.06 15.34
CA GLN A 161 -4.95 39.96 15.05
C GLN A 161 -4.31 38.84 14.22
N PHE A 162 -3.35 39.18 13.35
CA PHE A 162 -2.66 38.18 12.52
C PHE A 162 -1.31 37.75 13.12
N PRO A 163 -0.81 36.53 12.80
CA PRO A 163 0.40 35.99 13.42
C PRO A 163 1.68 36.82 13.16
N THR A 164 1.74 37.53 12.04
CA THR A 164 2.89 38.34 11.64
C THR A 164 2.48 39.70 11.08
N ASP A 165 3.43 40.64 11.02
CA ASP A 165 3.23 41.94 10.40
C ASP A 165 3.36 41.84 8.87
N ARG A 166 2.35 41.25 8.23
CA ARG A 166 2.25 40.98 6.79
C ARG A 166 0.86 41.32 6.24
N TRP A 167 0.77 41.37 4.91
CA TRP A 167 -0.52 41.36 4.22
C TRP A 167 -0.98 39.92 3.99
N TYR A 168 -2.27 39.68 4.20
CA TYR A 168 -2.94 38.39 4.06
C TYR A 168 -4.16 38.56 3.13
N PRO A 169 -4.45 37.61 2.22
CA PRO A 169 -5.63 37.68 1.35
C PRO A 169 -6.92 37.63 2.17
N ALA A 170 -8.00 38.22 1.65
CA ALA A 170 -9.29 38.35 2.36
C ALA A 170 -9.78 37.03 2.98
N ALA A 171 -9.68 35.92 2.24
CA ALA A 171 -10.11 34.60 2.68
C ALA A 171 -9.37 34.12 3.94
N LEU A 172 -8.04 34.24 3.94
CA LEU A 172 -7.21 33.86 5.08
C LEU A 172 -7.33 34.87 6.24
N ALA A 173 -7.43 36.16 5.93
CA ALA A 173 -7.66 37.20 6.91
C ALA A 173 -8.96 36.98 7.71
N ASN A 174 -10.03 36.51 7.06
CA ASN A 174 -11.29 36.14 7.71
C ASN A 174 -11.14 34.94 8.66
N GLN A 175 -10.41 33.89 8.26
CA GLN A 175 -10.16 32.76 9.16
C GLN A 175 -9.30 33.17 10.37
N LEU A 176 -8.20 33.88 10.14
CA LEU A 176 -7.29 34.34 11.20
C LEU A 176 -7.97 35.31 12.19
N ALA A 177 -8.83 36.20 11.70
CA ALA A 177 -9.61 37.11 12.53
C ALA A 177 -10.81 36.44 13.22
N ASN A 178 -11.30 35.32 12.67
CA ASN A 178 -12.58 34.69 12.99
C ASN A 178 -13.77 35.69 12.95
N PHE A 179 -13.69 36.67 12.04
CA PHE A 179 -14.82 37.48 11.56
C PHE A 179 -14.53 38.01 10.16
N ASP A 180 -15.58 38.43 9.45
CA ASP A 180 -15.52 39.03 8.10
C ASP A 180 -14.90 40.44 8.11
N VAL A 181 -13.69 40.60 7.57
CA VAL A 181 -12.92 41.85 7.54
C VAL A 181 -13.22 42.72 6.30
N ASN A 182 -13.63 42.11 5.19
CA ASN A 182 -13.99 42.75 3.92
C ASN A 182 -15.38 43.41 3.99
N GLY A 183 -16.32 42.74 4.63
CA GLY A 183 -17.70 43.13 4.89
C GLY A 183 -18.69 42.37 4.02
N ALA A 184 -19.78 41.91 4.64
CA ALA A 184 -20.83 40.99 4.15
C ALA A 184 -21.58 41.29 2.83
N ASP A 185 -21.09 42.22 2.00
CA ASP A 185 -21.53 42.45 0.61
C ASP A 185 -20.37 42.22 -0.40
N SER A 186 -19.21 41.71 0.05
CA SER A 186 -17.98 41.53 -0.75
C SER A 186 -17.46 40.09 -0.61
N PRO A 187 -17.42 39.28 -1.67
CA PRO A 187 -16.88 37.91 -1.64
C PRO A 187 -15.34 37.94 -1.46
N GLU A 188 -14.74 36.99 -0.73
CA GLU A 188 -13.29 36.98 -0.53
C GLU A 188 -12.51 36.55 -1.77
N VAL A 189 -13.10 35.65 -2.57
CA VAL A 189 -12.51 35.09 -3.79
C VAL A 189 -13.36 35.47 -4.99
N MET A 190 -12.70 35.97 -6.05
CA MET A 190 -13.35 36.29 -7.31
C MET A 190 -12.70 35.49 -8.44
N ILE A 191 -13.54 34.87 -9.28
CA ILE A 191 -13.13 34.03 -10.39
C ILE A 191 -13.91 34.47 -11.65
N GLU A 192 -13.20 34.72 -12.73
CA GLU A 192 -13.77 34.86 -14.07
C GLU A 192 -13.38 33.63 -14.92
N LEU A 193 -14.34 32.98 -15.57
CA LEU A 193 -14.14 31.76 -16.36
C LEU A 193 -14.65 31.98 -17.79
N ASN A 194 -13.90 31.49 -18.77
CA ASN A 194 -14.14 31.79 -20.18
C ASN A 194 -15.40 31.11 -20.75
N SER A 195 -16.37 31.89 -21.23
CA SER A 195 -17.60 31.37 -21.86
C SER A 195 -17.45 30.89 -23.29
N GLU A 196 -16.42 31.34 -24.03
CA GLU A 196 -16.39 31.24 -25.50
C GLU A 196 -15.72 29.98 -26.05
N LEU A 197 -15.14 29.12 -25.20
CA LEU A 197 -14.50 27.86 -25.64
C LEU A 197 -15.51 26.77 -26.04
N GLY A 198 -16.79 26.92 -25.67
CA GLY A 198 -17.88 26.05 -26.16
C GLY A 198 -17.63 24.56 -25.92
N ASP A 199 -17.61 23.76 -27.00
CA ASP A 199 -17.39 22.30 -26.96
C ASP A 199 -15.93 21.90 -26.63
N GLU A 200 -14.99 22.86 -26.64
CA GLU A 200 -13.60 22.65 -26.20
C GLU A 200 -13.51 22.49 -24.67
N TRP A 201 -14.53 22.92 -23.91
CA TRP A 201 -14.61 22.60 -22.48
C TRP A 201 -15.06 21.14 -22.25
N TYR A 202 -14.29 20.39 -21.47
CA TYR A 202 -14.79 19.19 -20.80
C TYR A 202 -15.53 19.58 -19.52
N ILE A 203 -16.86 19.39 -19.53
CA ILE A 203 -17.77 19.75 -18.43
C ILE A 203 -18.29 18.46 -17.79
N GLY A 204 -17.46 17.79 -16.98
CA GLY A 204 -17.82 16.55 -16.30
C GLY A 204 -17.04 16.29 -15.01
N THR A 205 -17.62 15.53 -14.08
CA THR A 205 -17.01 15.18 -12.79
C THR A 205 -16.11 13.93 -12.84
N GLU A 206 -16.17 13.15 -13.92
CA GLU A 206 -15.56 11.82 -14.00
C GLU A 206 -14.06 11.81 -14.37
N GLY A 207 -13.50 12.92 -14.87
CA GLY A 207 -12.08 13.01 -15.23
C GLY A 207 -11.73 12.20 -16.48
N SER A 208 -12.44 12.45 -17.59
CA SER A 208 -12.17 11.82 -18.88
C SER A 208 -12.49 12.78 -20.05
N PRO A 209 -11.73 13.88 -20.21
CA PRO A 209 -11.85 14.77 -21.38
C PRO A 209 -11.60 14.00 -22.69
N ALA A 210 -12.33 14.35 -23.74
CA ALA A 210 -12.01 13.87 -25.08
C ALA A 210 -10.75 14.57 -25.63
N PHE A 211 -10.13 13.99 -26.65
CA PHE A 211 -8.97 14.61 -27.31
C PHE A 211 -9.31 16.02 -27.81
N GLY A 212 -8.50 17.01 -27.40
CA GLY A 212 -8.72 18.42 -27.72
C GLY A 212 -9.69 19.16 -26.79
N GLN A 213 -10.16 18.53 -25.70
CA GLN A 213 -10.91 19.22 -24.64
C GLN A 213 -10.00 19.63 -23.48
N ILE A 214 -10.37 20.74 -22.84
CA ILE A 214 -9.71 21.35 -21.69
C ILE A 214 -10.55 21.04 -20.45
N ASP A 215 -9.93 20.57 -19.37
CA ASP A 215 -10.68 20.22 -18.17
C ASP A 215 -11.08 21.44 -17.34
N LEU A 216 -12.38 21.77 -17.35
CA LEU A 216 -12.92 22.86 -16.54
C LEU A 216 -12.72 22.65 -15.03
N PHE A 217 -12.73 21.39 -14.54
CA PHE A 217 -12.55 21.13 -13.10
C PHE A 217 -11.15 21.54 -12.65
N SER A 218 -10.12 21.17 -13.43
CA SER A 218 -8.73 21.53 -13.17
C SER A 218 -8.52 23.04 -13.14
N VAL A 219 -9.06 23.76 -14.14
CA VAL A 219 -9.02 25.23 -14.16
C VAL A 219 -9.69 25.83 -12.92
N VAL A 220 -10.87 25.34 -12.51
CA VAL A 220 -11.54 25.91 -11.32
C VAL A 220 -10.77 25.64 -10.02
N LEU A 221 -10.12 24.48 -9.86
CA LEU A 221 -9.26 24.24 -8.69
C LEU A 221 -8.10 25.24 -8.64
N HIS A 222 -7.44 25.45 -9.78
CA HIS A 222 -6.33 26.37 -9.95
C HIS A 222 -6.73 27.80 -9.58
N GLU A 223 -7.80 28.32 -10.18
CA GLU A 223 -8.29 29.67 -9.92
C GLU A 223 -8.64 29.91 -8.43
N ILE A 224 -9.21 28.91 -7.75
CA ILE A 224 -9.52 29.03 -6.31
C ILE A 224 -8.22 29.17 -5.48
N ALA A 225 -7.13 28.48 -5.83
CA ALA A 225 -5.86 28.57 -5.09
C ALA A 225 -5.31 30.01 -5.03
N HIS A 226 -5.43 30.77 -6.12
CA HIS A 226 -5.03 32.18 -6.17
C HIS A 226 -5.92 33.06 -5.28
N GLY A 227 -7.23 32.79 -5.28
CA GLY A 227 -8.16 33.41 -4.34
C GLY A 227 -7.81 33.16 -2.86
N LEU A 228 -7.32 31.96 -2.55
CA LEU A 228 -6.92 31.55 -1.21
C LEU A 228 -5.54 32.09 -0.79
N GLY A 229 -4.74 32.64 -1.71
CA GLY A 229 -3.45 33.26 -1.38
C GLY A 229 -2.22 32.68 -2.07
N PHE A 230 -2.38 31.81 -3.08
CA PHE A 230 -1.28 31.44 -3.96
C PHE A 230 -0.95 32.61 -4.90
N LEU A 231 -0.40 33.71 -4.37
CA LEU A 231 -0.23 34.95 -5.13
C LEU A 231 0.92 35.80 -4.60
N GLY A 232 1.86 36.13 -5.47
CA GLY A 232 2.95 37.05 -5.19
C GLY A 232 2.54 38.53 -5.27
N SER A 233 3.12 39.37 -4.41
CA SER A 233 2.84 40.82 -4.37
C SER A 233 3.55 41.69 -5.42
N ALA A 234 4.38 41.13 -6.31
CA ALA A 234 5.13 41.95 -7.28
C ALA A 234 4.32 42.29 -8.54
N THR A 235 4.45 43.53 -9.03
CA THR A 235 3.93 43.94 -10.34
C THR A 235 4.93 44.73 -11.17
N ALA A 236 4.85 44.55 -12.48
CA ALA A 236 5.44 45.43 -13.47
C ALA A 236 4.49 46.59 -13.84
N THR A 237 5.05 47.79 -13.75
CA THR A 237 4.45 49.00 -14.32
C THR A 237 4.34 48.93 -15.85
N ARG A 238 3.53 49.81 -16.47
CA ARG A 238 3.40 49.90 -17.95
C ARG A 238 4.72 50.17 -18.68
N THR A 239 5.75 50.67 -17.99
CA THR A 239 7.09 50.90 -18.54
C THR A 239 8.05 49.73 -18.29
N GLY A 240 7.55 48.57 -17.84
CA GLY A 240 8.33 47.37 -17.58
C GLY A 240 9.12 47.36 -16.26
N GLN A 241 9.05 48.41 -15.44
CA GLN A 241 9.70 48.41 -14.13
C GLN A 241 8.89 47.54 -13.15
N VAL A 242 9.50 46.44 -12.70
CA VAL A 242 9.00 45.54 -11.65
C VAL A 242 9.18 46.16 -10.27
N ARG A 243 8.23 45.90 -9.36
CA ARG A 243 8.20 46.34 -7.97
C ARG A 243 7.50 45.29 -7.12
N LEU A 244 8.01 45.00 -5.93
CA LEU A 244 7.22 44.42 -4.83
C LEU A 244 6.26 45.53 -4.34
N ASP A 245 4.94 45.30 -4.41
CA ASP A 245 3.95 46.36 -4.16
C ASP A 245 3.60 46.58 -2.68
N HIS A 246 4.08 45.71 -1.80
CA HIS A 246 3.75 45.72 -0.37
C HIS A 246 5.00 45.98 0.50
N SER A 247 4.86 46.85 1.52
CA SER A 247 5.89 47.15 2.52
C SER A 247 5.24 47.33 3.90
N PRO A 248 5.26 46.33 4.81
CA PRO A 248 5.88 45.00 4.68
C PRO A 248 5.24 44.17 3.55
N PRO A 249 5.90 43.11 3.07
CA PRO A 249 5.42 42.29 1.95
C PRO A 249 4.14 41.49 2.27
N SER A 250 3.61 40.77 1.28
CA SER A 250 2.57 39.76 1.52
C SER A 250 3.17 38.55 2.24
N ILE A 251 2.33 37.78 2.93
CA ILE A 251 2.75 36.55 3.61
C ILE A 251 3.30 35.51 2.63
N TYR A 252 2.82 35.48 1.38
CA TYR A 252 3.33 34.60 0.32
C TYR A 252 4.82 34.84 0.03
N ASP A 253 5.23 36.11 -0.04
CA ASP A 253 6.61 36.48 -0.42
C ASP A 253 7.65 36.02 0.63
N ASP A 254 7.25 35.84 1.90
CA ASP A 254 8.16 35.38 2.97
C ASP A 254 8.77 34.00 2.67
N PHE A 255 8.12 33.16 1.86
CA PHE A 255 8.49 31.77 1.57
C PHE A 255 9.10 31.57 0.16
N VAL A 256 9.19 32.64 -0.62
CA VAL A 256 9.87 32.60 -1.92
C VAL A 256 11.38 32.60 -1.69
N LEU A 257 12.08 31.63 -2.28
CA LEU A 257 13.53 31.43 -2.19
C LEU A 257 14.20 31.66 -3.54
N ASN A 258 15.42 32.20 -3.53
CA ASN A 258 16.29 32.18 -4.70
C ASN A 258 16.96 30.81 -4.92
N SER A 259 17.81 30.72 -5.94
CA SER A 259 18.54 29.47 -6.25
C SER A 259 19.47 28.99 -5.13
N GLU A 260 20.00 29.91 -4.31
CA GLU A 260 20.91 29.66 -3.19
C GLU A 260 20.17 29.26 -1.89
N GLY A 261 18.85 29.49 -1.82
CA GLY A 261 18.01 29.19 -0.66
C GLY A 261 17.74 30.39 0.26
N ASP A 262 18.15 31.59 -0.13
CA ASP A 262 17.85 32.83 0.60
C ASP A 262 16.42 33.31 0.30
N ARG A 263 15.73 33.81 1.34
CA ARG A 263 14.36 34.32 1.22
C ARG A 263 14.34 35.65 0.46
N LEU A 264 13.50 35.76 -0.57
CA LEU A 264 13.37 36.91 -1.47
C LEU A 264 13.19 38.23 -0.71
N VAL A 265 12.37 38.22 0.34
CA VAL A 265 12.08 39.39 1.21
C VAL A 265 13.27 39.85 2.07
N GLN A 266 14.33 39.04 2.19
CA GLN A 266 15.55 39.37 2.93
C GLN A 266 16.67 39.90 2.03
N LEU A 267 16.56 39.70 0.71
CA LEU A 267 17.53 40.17 -0.26
C LEU A 267 17.48 41.72 -0.42
N PRO A 268 18.59 42.36 -0.84
CA PRO A 268 18.56 43.75 -1.29
C PRO A 268 17.49 43.94 -2.39
N ARG A 269 16.76 45.05 -2.36
CA ARG A 269 15.56 45.24 -3.21
C ARG A 269 15.84 45.15 -4.71
N ASP A 270 17.01 45.58 -5.15
CA ASP A 270 17.50 45.45 -6.52
C ASP A 270 17.72 43.99 -6.89
N VAL A 271 18.45 43.24 -6.05
CA VAL A 271 18.66 41.79 -6.22
C VAL A 271 17.34 41.02 -6.23
N ALA A 272 16.42 41.33 -5.30
CA ALA A 272 15.10 40.72 -5.24
C ALA A 272 14.24 40.99 -6.50
N ILE A 273 14.44 42.14 -7.17
CA ILE A 273 13.74 42.45 -8.42
C ILE A 273 14.33 41.67 -9.59
N ASP A 274 15.65 41.51 -9.66
CA ASP A 274 16.32 40.73 -10.72
C ASP A 274 15.95 39.23 -10.62
N GLU A 275 15.85 38.70 -9.39
CA GLU A 275 15.46 37.30 -9.11
C GLU A 275 14.05 36.94 -9.60
N LEU A 276 13.12 37.91 -9.65
CA LEU A 276 11.76 37.70 -10.21
C LEU A 276 11.77 37.36 -11.72
N THR A 277 12.94 37.42 -12.37
CA THR A 277 13.16 37.04 -13.77
C THR A 277 14.34 36.08 -13.97
N SER A 278 14.85 35.43 -12.90
CA SER A 278 16.07 34.61 -12.96
C SER A 278 15.88 33.18 -13.48
N GLY A 279 14.64 32.73 -13.67
CA GLY A 279 14.32 31.34 -14.02
C GLY A 279 14.69 30.32 -12.93
N SER A 280 14.93 30.75 -11.68
CA SER A 280 15.52 29.91 -10.64
C SER A 280 14.89 30.01 -9.25
N LEU A 281 13.78 30.76 -9.14
CA LEU A 281 13.00 30.89 -7.91
C LEU A 281 12.36 29.55 -7.49
N LYS A 282 12.11 29.42 -6.19
CA LYS A 282 11.40 28.29 -5.58
C LYS A 282 10.47 28.80 -4.48
N PHE A 283 9.45 28.03 -4.13
CA PHE A 283 8.64 28.24 -2.93
C PHE A 283 8.99 27.20 -1.87
N ASP A 284 9.26 27.62 -0.64
CA ASP A 284 9.41 26.73 0.53
C ASP A 284 8.04 26.15 0.90
N ILE A 285 7.82 24.85 0.74
CA ILE A 285 6.54 24.16 1.01
C ILE A 285 6.53 23.44 2.37
N GLY A 286 7.48 23.75 3.25
CA GLY A 286 7.66 23.05 4.51
C GLY A 286 8.35 21.68 4.35
N GLY A 287 8.50 20.95 5.46
CA GLY A 287 9.18 19.65 5.48
C GLY A 287 10.65 19.66 5.03
N GLY A 288 11.28 20.84 4.89
CA GLY A 288 12.59 21.00 4.27
C GLY A 288 12.60 20.83 2.75
N ARG A 289 11.46 21.04 2.08
CA ARG A 289 11.33 20.95 0.61
C ARG A 289 10.91 22.27 0.00
N SER A 290 11.21 22.41 -1.29
CA SER A 290 10.84 23.58 -2.08
C SER A 290 10.49 23.18 -3.51
N VAL A 291 9.52 23.86 -4.12
CA VAL A 291 9.04 23.60 -5.49
C VAL A 291 9.45 24.76 -6.41
N PRO A 292 9.95 24.52 -7.64
CA PRO A 292 10.31 25.59 -8.57
C PRO A 292 9.12 26.51 -8.92
N LEU A 293 9.37 27.82 -9.00
CA LEU A 293 8.40 28.84 -9.39
C LEU A 293 8.70 29.38 -10.80
N SER A 294 7.65 29.68 -11.55
CA SER A 294 7.74 30.29 -12.88
C SER A 294 8.34 31.70 -12.81
N ALA A 295 9.62 31.84 -13.16
CA ALA A 295 10.35 33.12 -13.12
C ALA A 295 10.91 33.52 -14.50
N PRO A 296 10.07 33.71 -15.53
CA PRO A 296 10.51 33.94 -16.91
C PRO A 296 11.35 35.20 -17.10
N GLU A 297 12.19 35.24 -18.16
CA GLU A 297 13.07 36.37 -18.53
C GLU A 297 12.35 37.74 -18.63
N ARG A 298 11.02 37.72 -18.80
CA ARG A 298 10.17 38.91 -18.74
C ARG A 298 9.07 38.69 -17.71
N PHE A 299 9.05 39.54 -16.69
CA PHE A 299 8.00 39.54 -15.67
C PHE A 299 6.61 39.71 -16.29
N VAL A 300 5.68 38.83 -15.89
CA VAL A 300 4.26 38.84 -16.25
C VAL A 300 3.44 39.07 -15.00
N ASN A 301 2.67 40.17 -14.97
CA ASN A 301 1.80 40.51 -13.83
C ASN A 301 0.78 39.41 -13.59
N GLY A 302 0.69 38.94 -12.34
CA GLY A 302 -0.19 37.82 -12.00
C GLY A 302 0.14 36.58 -12.82
N SER A 303 1.43 36.23 -12.94
CA SER A 303 1.81 34.92 -13.45
C SER A 303 3.23 34.55 -13.03
N SER A 304 4.18 35.47 -13.22
CA SER A 304 5.52 35.31 -12.66
C SER A 304 5.43 35.11 -11.15
N TYR A 305 6.18 34.12 -10.66
CA TYR A 305 6.32 33.63 -9.28
C TYR A 305 5.04 33.36 -8.48
N SER A 306 3.87 33.47 -9.12
CA SER A 306 2.56 33.07 -8.58
C SER A 306 2.07 31.74 -9.16
N HIS A 307 2.90 31.09 -9.98
CA HIS A 307 2.71 29.73 -10.48
C HIS A 307 3.97 28.91 -10.21
N PHE A 308 3.84 27.59 -10.13
CA PHE A 308 4.98 26.69 -10.24
C PHE A 308 5.55 26.68 -11.67
N ASP A 309 6.76 26.16 -11.82
CA ASP A 309 7.46 26.11 -13.12
C ASP A 309 6.81 25.10 -14.08
N GLU A 310 6.60 25.52 -15.34
CA GLU A 310 6.02 24.71 -16.44
C GLU A 310 6.88 23.48 -16.79
N GLY A 311 8.13 23.38 -16.29
CA GLY A 311 8.97 22.20 -16.40
C GLY A 311 8.57 21.05 -15.47
N ILE A 312 7.59 21.22 -14.58
CA ILE A 312 7.02 20.14 -13.77
C ILE A 312 6.16 19.24 -14.67
N PRO A 313 6.42 17.92 -14.76
CA PRO A 313 5.61 17.01 -15.57
C PRO A 313 4.17 16.87 -15.03
N GLU A 314 3.22 16.65 -15.94
CA GLU A 314 1.78 16.50 -15.64
C GLU A 314 1.44 15.46 -14.56
N ASP A 315 2.32 14.47 -14.31
CA ASP A 315 2.14 13.41 -13.31
C ASP A 315 2.83 13.66 -11.95
N GLN A 316 3.44 14.84 -11.75
CA GLN A 316 4.16 15.21 -10.53
C GLN A 316 3.39 16.22 -9.67
N PRO A 317 3.55 16.18 -8.33
CA PRO A 317 3.00 17.19 -7.44
C PRO A 317 3.43 18.61 -7.82
N GLY A 318 2.46 19.52 -7.88
CA GLY A 318 2.63 20.90 -8.33
C GLY A 318 2.17 21.15 -9.77
N ALA A 319 1.94 20.13 -10.59
CA ALA A 319 1.43 20.30 -11.95
C ALA A 319 0.10 21.07 -12.00
N MET A 320 -0.76 20.94 -10.96
CA MET A 320 -2.01 21.70 -10.86
C MET A 320 -1.82 23.22 -10.89
N MET A 321 -0.67 23.75 -10.44
CA MET A 321 -0.41 25.19 -10.34
C MET A 321 0.64 25.70 -11.35
N THR A 322 0.84 24.99 -12.47
CA THR A 322 1.62 25.51 -13.62
C THR A 322 0.79 26.50 -14.45
N PRO A 323 1.41 27.50 -15.11
CA PRO A 323 0.69 28.61 -15.76
C PRO A 323 -0.14 28.24 -17.00
N ALA A 324 0.02 27.04 -17.56
CA ALA A 324 -0.80 26.55 -18.65
C ALA A 324 -1.41 25.17 -18.35
N LEU A 325 -2.53 24.88 -19.01
CA LEU A 325 -3.17 23.56 -19.02
C LEU A 325 -3.23 23.01 -20.45
N GLY A 326 -2.81 21.76 -20.61
CA GLY A 326 -2.80 21.02 -21.86
C GLY A 326 -4.16 20.46 -22.29
N ASN A 327 -4.29 20.20 -23.59
CA ASN A 327 -5.46 19.52 -24.15
C ASN A 327 -5.50 18.06 -23.70
N GLY A 328 -6.53 17.68 -22.94
CA GLY A 328 -6.69 16.36 -22.34
C GLY A 328 -5.95 16.17 -21.02
N GLU A 329 -5.25 17.19 -20.52
CA GLU A 329 -4.60 17.18 -19.21
C GLU A 329 -5.66 17.23 -18.08
N ILE A 330 -5.34 16.61 -16.93
CA ILE A 330 -6.25 16.50 -15.80
C ILE A 330 -5.48 16.75 -14.49
N GLN A 331 -5.65 17.94 -13.92
CA GLN A 331 -5.08 18.34 -12.64
C GLN A 331 -6.18 18.53 -11.57
N ARG A 332 -6.69 17.40 -11.07
CA ARG A 332 -7.84 17.34 -10.15
C ARG A 332 -7.49 17.04 -8.69
N HIS A 333 -6.20 17.03 -8.36
CA HIS A 333 -5.68 16.68 -7.04
C HIS A 333 -5.14 17.92 -6.34
N LEU A 334 -5.50 18.05 -5.06
CA LEU A 334 -4.87 19.03 -4.17
C LEU A 334 -3.69 18.32 -3.50
N ASP A 335 -2.53 18.39 -4.14
CA ASP A 335 -1.32 17.65 -3.75
C ASP A 335 -0.48 18.40 -2.69
N ALA A 336 0.59 17.74 -2.23
CA ALA A 336 1.50 18.27 -1.20
C ALA A 336 2.25 19.55 -1.59
N ALA A 337 2.44 19.84 -2.88
CA ALA A 337 3.04 21.10 -3.32
C ALA A 337 2.02 22.25 -3.18
N VAL A 338 0.80 22.04 -3.67
CA VAL A 338 -0.28 23.04 -3.63
C VAL A 338 -0.70 23.35 -2.19
N LEU A 339 -1.01 22.31 -1.41
CA LEU A 339 -1.47 22.47 -0.04
C LEU A 339 -0.33 22.89 0.90
N GLY A 340 0.92 22.52 0.59
CA GLY A 340 2.12 23.00 1.28
C GLY A 340 2.34 24.52 1.14
N VAL A 341 1.94 25.13 0.01
CA VAL A 341 1.94 26.60 -0.12
C VAL A 341 0.92 27.22 0.85
N LEU A 342 -0.29 26.64 0.94
CA LEU A 342 -1.33 27.16 1.81
C LEU A 342 -1.00 26.99 3.30
N ASP A 343 -0.42 25.85 3.69
CA ASP A 343 0.15 25.60 5.03
C ASP A 343 1.13 26.70 5.45
N GLN A 344 2.09 27.03 4.59
CA GLN A 344 3.13 28.01 4.90
C GLN A 344 2.60 29.43 5.02
N VAL A 345 1.66 29.86 4.16
CA VAL A 345 1.03 31.19 4.32
C VAL A 345 0.09 31.28 5.53
N GLY A 346 -0.31 30.14 6.10
CA GLY A 346 -0.99 30.07 7.40
C GLY A 346 -2.41 29.51 7.38
N TRP A 347 -2.80 28.73 6.37
CA TRP A 347 -4.05 27.98 6.39
C TRP A 347 -3.95 26.74 7.30
N ASP A 348 -4.98 26.51 8.09
CA ASP A 348 -5.20 25.23 8.78
C ASP A 348 -5.78 24.20 7.79
N LEU A 349 -5.14 23.03 7.70
CA LEU A 349 -5.49 21.94 6.78
C LEU A 349 -6.32 20.86 7.51
N ASP A 350 -7.21 20.16 6.82
CA ASP A 350 -7.95 19.04 7.44
C ASP A 350 -6.96 17.95 7.90
N ALA A 351 -6.94 17.71 9.22
CA ALA A 351 -6.02 16.79 9.87
C ALA A 351 -6.07 15.33 9.36
N ARG A 352 -7.12 14.93 8.60
CA ARG A 352 -7.18 13.67 7.85
C ARG A 352 -6.09 13.59 6.79
N LEU A 353 -5.86 14.67 6.02
CA LEU A 353 -4.87 14.75 4.96
C LEU A 353 -3.42 14.74 5.48
N LEU A 354 -3.24 14.86 6.80
CA LEU A 354 -1.94 14.85 7.47
C LEU A 354 -1.72 13.56 8.29
N THR A 355 -2.63 12.60 8.22
CA THR A 355 -2.54 11.34 8.96
C THR A 355 -1.69 10.33 8.17
N PRO A 356 -0.55 9.84 8.70
CA PRO A 356 0.26 8.83 8.00
C PRO A 356 -0.45 7.47 7.95
N THR A 357 -0.12 6.61 6.98
CA THR A 357 -0.68 5.25 6.89
C THR A 357 0.30 4.24 7.47
N ILE A 358 -0.09 3.50 8.51
CA ILE A 358 0.72 2.38 9.01
C ILE A 358 0.55 1.19 8.06
N GLU A 359 1.65 0.82 7.39
CA GLU A 359 1.69 -0.24 6.38
C GLU A 359 1.89 -1.63 6.99
N ASP A 360 2.83 -1.75 7.94
CA ASP A 360 3.19 -3.02 8.58
C ASP A 360 3.73 -2.82 10.01
N VAL A 361 3.55 -3.85 10.83
CA VAL A 361 4.06 -3.94 12.20
C VAL A 361 4.65 -5.32 12.42
N GLU A 362 5.94 -5.50 12.12
CA GLU A 362 6.62 -6.77 12.36
C GLU A 362 6.93 -6.94 13.86
N VAL A 363 6.52 -8.08 14.43
CA VAL A 363 6.72 -8.39 15.85
C VAL A 363 7.78 -9.45 16.03
N ARG A 364 8.79 -9.13 16.84
CA ARG A 364 9.82 -10.07 17.30
C ARG A 364 9.90 -10.08 18.83
N SER A 365 10.67 -11.00 19.39
CA SER A 365 10.84 -11.15 20.84
C SER A 365 11.42 -9.87 21.44
N GLY A 366 10.62 -9.19 22.27
CA GLY A 366 10.99 -7.89 22.84
C GLY A 366 11.25 -6.80 21.80
N GLN A 367 10.68 -6.91 20.60
CA GLN A 367 10.92 -5.95 19.51
C GLN A 367 9.65 -5.71 18.68
N ILE A 368 9.42 -4.45 18.31
CA ILE A 368 8.48 -4.04 17.25
C ILE A 368 9.29 -3.35 16.16
N GLU A 369 9.03 -3.69 14.90
CA GLU A 369 9.47 -2.90 13.74
C GLU A 369 8.22 -2.36 13.04
N LEU A 370 8.17 -1.05 12.84
CA LEU A 370 7.02 -0.33 12.31
C LEU A 370 7.39 0.28 10.96
N VAL A 371 6.54 0.08 9.96
CA VAL A 371 6.61 0.74 8.65
C VAL A 371 5.37 1.58 8.47
N TRP A 372 5.54 2.84 8.07
CA TRP A 372 4.44 3.72 7.66
C TRP A 372 4.79 4.46 6.37
N SER A 373 3.77 4.94 5.67
CA SER A 373 3.91 5.71 4.44
C SER A 373 3.07 6.99 4.44
N GLU A 374 3.40 7.87 3.50
CA GLU A 374 2.57 8.99 3.05
C GLU A 374 2.27 8.88 1.55
N ASP A 375 1.06 9.23 1.12
CA ASP A 375 0.76 9.47 -0.29
C ASP A 375 0.96 10.97 -0.60
N TRP A 376 2.04 11.33 -1.27
CA TRP A 376 2.36 12.73 -1.60
C TRP A 376 1.37 13.38 -2.58
N THR A 377 0.50 12.61 -3.24
CA THR A 377 -0.59 13.15 -4.08
C THR A 377 -1.83 13.55 -3.27
N GLN A 378 -1.91 13.16 -1.99
CA GLN A 378 -3.05 13.43 -1.10
C GLN A 378 -2.67 14.03 0.26
N VAL A 379 -1.39 14.04 0.63
CA VAL A 379 -0.93 14.63 1.89
C VAL A 379 -0.79 16.14 1.78
N ALA A 380 -1.41 16.87 2.70
CA ALA A 380 -1.59 18.31 2.56
C ALA A 380 -0.38 19.17 2.95
N ALA A 381 0.48 18.70 3.85
CA ALA A 381 1.72 19.40 4.22
C ALA A 381 2.75 18.37 4.70
N LEU A 382 4.02 18.66 4.47
CA LEU A 382 5.11 17.76 4.80
C LEU A 382 5.56 17.98 6.26
N PRO A 383 5.30 17.06 7.19
CA PRO A 383 5.75 17.22 8.57
C PRO A 383 7.28 17.16 8.64
N LEU A 384 7.84 17.95 9.56
CA LEU A 384 9.29 18.04 9.77
C LEU A 384 9.85 16.72 10.34
N SER A 385 9.07 16.09 11.21
CA SER A 385 9.36 14.79 11.79
C SER A 385 8.09 14.05 12.20
N TYR A 386 8.23 12.77 12.51
CA TYR A 386 7.24 11.94 13.14
C TYR A 386 7.71 11.52 14.52
N ASP A 387 6.92 11.82 15.55
CA ASP A 387 7.09 11.23 16.87
C ASP A 387 6.38 9.87 16.87
N VAL A 388 7.18 8.81 16.81
CA VAL A 388 6.71 7.44 16.92
C VAL A 388 6.81 7.00 18.36
N THR A 389 5.73 6.47 18.93
CA THR A 389 5.70 5.94 20.29
C THR A 389 5.14 4.53 20.35
N VAL A 390 5.67 3.75 21.29
CA VAL A 390 5.21 2.41 21.66
C VAL A 390 4.89 2.44 23.14
N GLY A 391 3.58 2.39 23.46
CA GLY A 391 3.06 2.49 24.82
C GLY A 391 2.25 1.25 25.22
N PRO A 392 2.52 0.58 26.34
CA PRO A 392 1.77 -0.61 26.75
C PRO A 392 0.34 -0.25 27.20
N LEU A 393 -0.65 -0.93 26.63
CA LEU A 393 -2.09 -0.78 26.95
C LEU A 393 -2.53 -1.53 28.24
N THR A 394 -1.63 -2.34 28.78
CA THR A 394 -1.77 -3.16 30.00
C THR A 394 -2.70 -4.38 29.92
N SER A 395 -2.19 -5.50 30.43
CA SER A 395 -2.99 -6.52 31.13
C SER A 395 -2.10 -7.22 32.17
N SER A 396 -2.45 -7.07 33.46
CA SER A 396 -1.86 -7.76 34.62
C SER A 396 -0.32 -7.80 34.72
N GLY A 397 0.29 -6.70 35.18
CA GLY A 397 1.69 -6.64 35.58
C GLY A 397 2.15 -5.21 35.93
N PRO A 398 3.41 -5.01 36.38
CA PRO A 398 4.05 -3.71 36.29
C PRO A 398 4.03 -3.26 34.83
N VAL A 399 3.63 -2.02 34.59
CA VAL A 399 3.50 -1.46 33.25
C VAL A 399 4.89 -0.96 32.82
N PRO A 400 5.48 -1.44 31.70
CA PRO A 400 6.72 -0.86 31.21
C PRO A 400 6.52 0.60 30.79
N ASP A 401 7.59 1.40 30.81
CA ASP A 401 7.50 2.77 30.32
C ASP A 401 7.24 2.80 28.81
N SER A 402 6.50 3.79 28.33
CA SER A 402 6.35 4.05 26.90
C SER A 402 7.67 4.53 26.30
N VAL A 403 8.04 3.98 25.15
CA VAL A 403 9.30 4.31 24.45
C VAL A 403 8.96 5.15 23.20
N GLY A 404 9.70 6.23 22.98
CA GLY A 404 9.49 7.15 21.86
C GLY A 404 10.75 7.37 21.02
N ARG A 405 10.57 7.64 19.73
CA ARG A 405 11.62 8.04 18.78
C ARG A 405 11.06 9.12 17.85
N SER A 406 11.82 10.18 17.62
CA SER A 406 11.50 11.16 16.57
C SER A 406 12.29 10.80 15.31
N VAL A 407 11.61 10.78 14.16
CA VAL A 407 12.16 10.39 12.85
C VAL A 407 11.92 11.54 11.88
N ALA A 408 12.91 11.97 11.10
CA ALA A 408 12.72 13.03 10.11
C ALA A 408 11.66 12.65 9.05
N GLY A 409 10.91 13.62 8.54
CA GLY A 409 9.85 13.39 7.56
C GLY A 409 10.36 12.84 6.22
N GLY A 410 9.54 12.01 5.56
CA GLY A 410 9.87 11.40 4.26
C GLY A 410 9.03 10.15 3.96
N HIS A 411 8.78 9.90 2.67
CA HIS A 411 7.71 9.03 2.09
C HIS A 411 7.40 7.74 2.84
N VAL A 412 8.43 7.05 3.33
CA VAL A 412 8.33 5.79 4.04
C VAL A 412 9.22 5.88 5.26
N GLY A 413 8.61 5.83 6.43
CA GLY A 413 9.31 5.74 7.70
C GLY A 413 9.43 4.29 8.13
N VAL A 414 10.61 3.93 8.64
CA VAL A 414 10.84 2.66 9.32
C VAL A 414 11.45 2.96 10.67
N VAL A 415 10.85 2.45 11.75
CA VAL A 415 11.46 2.54 13.08
C VAL A 415 11.30 1.24 13.86
N ARG A 416 12.35 0.92 14.61
CA ARG A 416 12.47 -0.29 15.40
C ARG A 416 12.52 0.07 16.88
N PHE A 417 11.74 -0.62 17.71
CA PHE A 417 11.82 -0.58 19.16
C PHE A 417 12.32 -1.93 19.67
N ASP A 418 13.24 -1.92 20.62
CA ASP A 418 13.87 -3.09 21.22
C ASP A 418 13.62 -3.08 22.75
N GLU A 419 14.01 -4.15 23.46
CA GLU A 419 13.90 -4.31 24.91
C GLU A 419 12.46 -4.26 25.47
N LEU A 420 11.46 -4.48 24.61
CA LEU A 420 10.05 -4.52 25.00
C LEU A 420 9.71 -5.80 25.81
N GLN A 421 8.66 -5.72 26.61
CA GLN A 421 8.17 -6.85 27.40
C GLN A 421 7.27 -7.76 26.57
N ASN A 422 7.65 -9.03 26.44
CA ASN A 422 6.79 -10.05 25.84
C ASN A 422 5.56 -10.36 26.70
N GLY A 423 4.44 -10.66 26.05
CA GLY A 423 3.14 -10.87 26.68
C GLY A 423 2.33 -9.59 26.91
N THR A 424 2.88 -8.44 26.54
CA THR A 424 2.23 -7.13 26.69
C THR A 424 1.65 -6.68 25.34
N THR A 425 0.40 -6.19 25.36
CA THR A 425 -0.17 -5.45 24.23
C THR A 425 0.31 -4.01 24.28
N TYR A 426 0.85 -3.54 23.16
CA TYR A 426 1.29 -2.17 22.95
C TYR A 426 0.35 -1.46 21.98
N GLU A 427 0.06 -0.20 22.25
CA GLU A 427 -0.33 0.77 21.24
C GLU A 427 0.94 1.29 20.56
N VAL A 428 0.94 1.25 19.23
CA VAL A 428 1.95 1.89 18.38
C VAL A 428 1.29 3.12 17.79
N SER A 429 1.96 4.26 17.86
CA SER A 429 1.44 5.55 17.42
C SER A 429 2.49 6.26 16.56
N VAL A 430 2.10 6.70 15.36
CA VAL A 430 2.91 7.57 14.48
C VAL A 430 2.25 8.93 14.44
N ARG A 431 2.89 9.95 15.02
CA ARG A 431 2.35 11.30 15.08
C ARG A 431 3.18 12.29 14.25
N PRO A 432 2.61 12.99 13.27
CA PRO A 432 3.31 14.07 12.58
C PRO A 432 3.62 15.25 13.52
N VAL A 433 4.76 15.89 13.30
CA VAL A 433 5.26 17.05 14.07
C VAL A 433 5.55 18.19 13.08
N GLY A 434 4.93 19.34 13.32
CA GLY A 434 4.98 20.50 12.43
C GLY A 434 4.02 21.60 12.89
N ALA A 435 3.83 22.62 12.05
CA ALA A 435 2.86 23.70 12.29
C ALA A 435 1.42 23.16 12.29
N ASN A 436 1.06 22.40 11.26
CA ASN A 436 -0.20 21.68 11.17
C ASN A 436 -0.04 20.23 11.65
N VAL A 437 -0.60 19.94 12.83
CA VAL A 437 -0.48 18.64 13.49
C VAL A 437 -1.61 17.71 13.04
N GLY A 438 -1.32 16.87 12.04
CA GLY A 438 -2.20 15.78 11.63
C GLY A 438 -2.54 14.81 12.76
N ARG A 439 -3.58 13.99 12.55
CA ARG A 439 -3.95 12.98 13.56
C ARG A 439 -2.86 11.91 13.65
N PRO A 440 -2.57 11.39 14.85
CA PRO A 440 -1.70 10.24 14.96
C PRO A 440 -2.38 9.01 14.35
N ALA A 441 -1.63 8.25 13.56
CA ALA A 441 -2.05 6.92 13.17
C ALA A 441 -1.73 5.97 14.33
N THR A 442 -2.72 5.20 14.80
CA THR A 442 -2.53 4.25 15.89
C THR A 442 -2.96 2.83 15.51
N THR A 443 -2.24 1.85 16.03
CA THR A 443 -2.59 0.43 15.94
C THR A 443 -2.16 -0.30 17.21
N THR A 444 -2.68 -1.50 17.44
CA THR A 444 -2.41 -2.27 18.66
C THR A 444 -1.83 -3.64 18.33
N VAL A 445 -0.79 -4.02 19.06
CA VAL A 445 0.00 -5.21 18.76
C VAL A 445 0.39 -5.96 20.04
N LEU A 446 0.21 -7.28 20.05
CA LEU A 446 0.56 -8.14 21.17
C LEU A 446 1.92 -8.78 20.91
N LEU A 447 2.91 -8.54 21.79
CA LEU A 447 4.15 -9.32 21.76
C LEU A 447 3.88 -10.73 22.31
N PRO A 448 4.19 -11.81 21.56
CA PRO A 448 3.97 -13.18 22.01
C PRO A 448 4.64 -13.53 23.35
N PRO A 449 3.90 -13.91 24.41
CA PRO A 449 4.47 -14.27 25.72
C PRO A 449 5.27 -15.57 25.71
N ASN A 450 4.88 -16.51 24.85
CA ASN A 450 5.46 -17.85 24.79
C ASN A 450 6.26 -18.04 23.49
N PRO A 451 7.22 -18.97 23.43
CA PRO A 451 8.04 -19.15 22.25
C PRO A 451 7.19 -19.66 21.08
N ASN A 452 7.58 -19.30 19.87
CA ASN A 452 6.92 -19.80 18.67
C ASN A 452 7.13 -21.33 18.51
N ARG A 453 6.36 -21.95 17.60
CA ARG A 453 6.51 -23.38 17.27
C ARG A 453 7.97 -23.68 16.87
N VAL A 454 8.56 -24.75 17.43
CA VAL A 454 9.90 -25.22 17.03
C VAL A 454 9.88 -25.66 15.57
N ARG A 455 10.98 -25.42 14.84
CA ARG A 455 11.06 -25.70 13.40
C ARG A 455 11.81 -27.02 13.15
N ASP A 456 11.58 -27.64 11.99
CA ASP A 456 12.37 -28.79 11.51
C ASP A 456 12.42 -29.97 12.49
N LEU A 457 11.30 -30.24 13.17
CA LEU A 457 11.18 -31.37 14.09
C LEU A 457 11.25 -32.69 13.31
N ALA A 458 12.38 -33.38 13.42
CA ALA A 458 12.71 -34.58 12.66
C ALA A 458 13.41 -35.61 13.54
N ILE A 459 13.63 -36.81 13.00
CA ILE A 459 14.49 -37.81 13.63
C ILE A 459 15.80 -37.92 12.87
N ASP A 460 16.89 -37.85 13.62
CA ASP A 460 18.22 -38.25 13.21
C ASP A 460 18.31 -39.79 13.28
N VAL A 461 18.22 -40.42 12.10
CA VAL A 461 18.31 -41.87 11.91
C VAL A 461 19.74 -42.34 11.63
N ASP A 462 20.64 -41.43 11.23
CA ASP A 462 22.03 -41.75 10.88
C ASP A 462 22.97 -41.69 12.10
N GLY A 463 22.61 -40.91 13.13
CA GLY A 463 23.34 -40.80 14.39
C GLY A 463 22.45 -40.86 15.65
N ASP A 464 22.61 -41.93 16.44
CA ASP A 464 22.11 -42.10 17.82
C ASP A 464 20.59 -42.11 18.06
N ARG A 465 19.73 -42.25 17.03
CA ARG A 465 18.25 -42.28 17.18
C ARG A 465 17.73 -41.11 18.02
N ALA A 466 17.90 -39.88 17.55
CA ALA A 466 17.50 -38.70 18.31
C ALA A 466 16.38 -37.93 17.61
N LEU A 467 15.47 -37.38 18.40
CA LEU A 467 14.58 -36.31 17.98
C LEU A 467 15.40 -35.01 17.93
N VAL A 468 15.40 -34.32 16.79
CA VAL A 468 16.13 -33.06 16.55
C VAL A 468 15.17 -31.99 16.05
N TRP A 469 15.45 -30.73 16.36
CA TRP A 469 14.69 -29.58 15.86
C TRP A 469 15.59 -28.35 15.76
N ARG A 470 15.07 -27.25 15.22
CA ARG A 470 15.67 -25.92 15.32
C ARG A 470 14.89 -25.06 16.31
N THR A 471 15.63 -24.36 17.18
CA THR A 471 15.11 -23.31 18.06
C THR A 471 14.31 -22.30 17.23
N PRO A 472 13.10 -21.88 17.64
CA PRO A 472 12.34 -20.87 16.92
C PRO A 472 13.14 -19.56 16.86
N VAL A 473 13.14 -18.91 15.69
CA VAL A 473 13.61 -17.51 15.61
C VAL A 473 12.69 -16.66 16.49
N ALA A 474 13.28 -15.82 17.33
CA ALA A 474 12.60 -15.26 18.49
C ALA A 474 11.54 -14.24 18.10
N SER A 475 10.29 -14.67 18.00
CA SER A 475 9.10 -13.80 17.98
C SER A 475 8.35 -13.74 19.32
N GLY A 476 8.82 -14.48 20.33
CA GLY A 476 8.44 -14.38 21.73
C GLY A 476 9.65 -14.75 22.58
N GLU A 477 9.55 -14.61 23.91
CA GLU A 477 10.66 -14.80 24.86
C GLU A 477 11.59 -15.98 24.51
N PRO A 478 12.92 -15.84 24.71
CA PRO A 478 13.89 -16.91 24.47
C PRO A 478 13.51 -18.25 25.14
N VAL A 479 13.74 -19.33 24.41
CA VAL A 479 13.53 -20.69 24.92
C VAL A 479 14.58 -21.01 26.00
N SER A 480 14.14 -21.31 27.22
CA SER A 480 15.00 -21.77 28.32
C SER A 480 15.15 -23.29 28.36
N SER A 481 14.14 -24.02 27.89
CA SER A 481 14.09 -25.48 27.85
C SER A 481 13.05 -25.94 26.84
N TYR A 482 13.03 -27.24 26.53
CA TYR A 482 12.02 -27.86 25.70
C TYR A 482 11.25 -28.88 26.52
N GLU A 483 9.94 -28.87 26.41
CA GLU A 483 9.12 -30.02 26.76
C GLU A 483 9.00 -30.90 25.52
N ILE A 484 9.29 -32.19 25.70
CA ILE A 484 9.03 -33.25 24.74
C ILE A 484 7.89 -34.07 25.33
N GLN A 485 6.93 -34.46 24.50
CA GLN A 485 5.95 -35.46 24.87
C GLN A 485 5.95 -36.58 23.86
N HIS A 486 5.80 -37.81 24.35
CA HIS A 486 5.71 -38.99 23.52
C HIS A 486 4.60 -39.94 23.99
N ARG A 487 4.03 -40.70 23.07
CA ARG A 487 3.07 -41.77 23.36
C ARG A 487 3.12 -42.83 22.28
N GLU A 488 2.90 -44.08 22.65
CA GLU A 488 2.68 -45.15 21.68
C GLU A 488 1.38 -44.88 20.90
N GLY A 489 1.31 -45.24 19.62
CA GLY A 489 0.20 -44.89 18.73
C GLY A 489 -1.14 -45.54 19.09
N SER A 490 -1.11 -46.59 19.91
CA SER A 490 -2.25 -47.26 20.53
C SER A 490 -2.75 -46.56 21.80
N GLN A 491 -1.94 -45.67 22.39
CA GLN A 491 -2.18 -45.03 23.68
C GLN A 491 -2.67 -43.58 23.49
N THR A 492 -3.54 -43.12 24.40
CA THR A 492 -4.09 -41.77 24.37
C THR A 492 -3.30 -40.80 25.24
N GLU A 493 -2.77 -41.25 26.38
CA GLU A 493 -2.00 -40.45 27.33
C GLU A 493 -0.60 -40.12 26.81
N TRP A 494 -0.14 -38.90 27.10
CA TRP A 494 1.20 -38.42 26.75
C TRP A 494 2.14 -38.54 27.96
N ARG A 495 3.29 -39.20 27.76
CA ARG A 495 4.43 -39.10 28.69
C ARG A 495 5.21 -37.82 28.36
N THR A 496 5.76 -37.17 29.38
CA THR A 496 6.46 -35.88 29.25
C THR A 496 7.90 -35.99 29.72
N GLU A 497 8.80 -35.50 28.87
CA GLU A 497 10.23 -35.43 29.07
C GLU A 497 10.70 -33.98 28.87
N THR A 498 11.93 -33.67 29.28
CA THR A 498 12.50 -32.32 29.12
C THR A 498 13.90 -32.36 28.53
N ALA A 499 14.24 -31.35 27.72
CA ALA A 499 15.59 -31.16 27.19
C ALA A 499 16.03 -29.70 27.34
N THR A 500 17.33 -29.48 27.49
CA THR A 500 17.97 -28.15 27.54
C THR A 500 18.64 -27.74 26.22
N SER A 501 18.64 -28.63 25.24
CA SER A 501 19.18 -28.43 23.89
C SER A 501 18.15 -28.86 22.84
N PRO A 502 18.27 -28.45 21.57
CA PRO A 502 17.29 -28.78 20.53
C PRO A 502 17.46 -30.21 19.96
N ARG A 503 17.78 -31.16 20.85
CA ARG A 503 17.95 -32.60 20.59
C ARG A 503 17.53 -33.38 21.84
N TRP A 504 16.88 -34.52 21.64
CA TRP A 504 16.52 -35.48 22.69
C TRP A 504 16.70 -36.91 22.19
N THR A 505 17.46 -37.73 22.89
CA THR A 505 17.76 -39.13 22.51
C THR A 505 16.56 -40.03 22.76
N ILE A 506 16.22 -40.89 21.81
CA ILE A 506 15.03 -41.75 21.86
C ILE A 506 15.40 -43.12 22.45
N ASP A 507 15.21 -43.26 23.77
CA ASP A 507 15.35 -44.52 24.51
C ASP A 507 13.96 -45.13 24.77
N LEU A 508 13.37 -45.72 23.72
CA LEU A 508 12.02 -46.31 23.74
C LEU A 508 12.02 -47.71 23.13
N GLU A 509 11.15 -48.56 23.67
CA GLU A 509 10.89 -49.91 23.16
C GLU A 509 10.41 -49.91 21.70
N PRO A 510 10.59 -51.02 20.95
CA PRO A 510 10.03 -51.15 19.60
C PRO A 510 8.51 -50.96 19.58
N GLY A 511 8.04 -50.11 18.66
CA GLY A 511 6.64 -49.74 18.52
C GLY A 511 6.47 -48.51 17.65
N ARG A 512 5.24 -48.03 17.50
CA ARG A 512 4.93 -46.80 16.76
C ARG A 512 4.57 -45.68 17.72
N TYR A 513 5.15 -44.49 17.57
CA TYR A 513 5.05 -43.39 18.54
C TYR A 513 4.72 -42.05 17.90
N TRP A 514 3.97 -41.24 18.63
CA TRP A 514 3.87 -39.79 18.43
C TRP A 514 4.93 -39.10 19.26
N PHE A 515 5.54 -38.04 18.71
CA PHE A 515 6.32 -37.08 19.46
C PHE A 515 5.78 -35.68 19.24
N ARG A 516 5.80 -34.84 20.27
CA ARG A 516 5.62 -33.40 20.13
C ARG A 516 6.61 -32.64 20.99
N VAL A 517 7.08 -31.51 20.50
CA VAL A 517 8.06 -30.65 21.17
C VAL A 517 7.56 -29.22 21.18
N ARG A 518 7.73 -28.52 22.30
CA ARG A 518 7.55 -27.07 22.38
C ARG A 518 8.73 -26.44 23.09
N GLY A 519 9.09 -25.23 22.66
CA GLY A 519 9.94 -24.35 23.47
C GLY A 519 9.17 -23.92 24.72
N VAL A 520 9.84 -23.91 25.86
CA VAL A 520 9.36 -23.42 27.15
C VAL A 520 10.26 -22.28 27.59
N ASN A 521 9.67 -21.25 28.18
CA ASN A 521 10.35 -20.12 28.77
C ASN A 521 9.90 -19.93 30.23
N ARG A 522 10.31 -18.82 30.86
CA ARG A 522 9.92 -18.45 32.24
C ARG A 522 8.42 -18.18 32.47
N ILE A 523 7.64 -17.97 31.40
CA ILE A 523 6.20 -17.67 31.41
C ILE A 523 5.38 -18.95 31.17
N GLY A 524 5.81 -19.81 30.26
CA GLY A 524 5.16 -21.08 29.98
C GLY A 524 5.66 -21.76 28.70
N GLY A 525 4.92 -22.79 28.30
CA GLY A 525 5.18 -23.54 27.07
C GLY A 525 4.53 -22.88 25.85
N GLY A 526 5.29 -22.80 24.76
CA GLY A 526 4.86 -22.36 23.45
C GLY A 526 3.99 -23.36 22.70
N VAL A 527 3.86 -23.14 21.39
CA VAL A 527 3.07 -23.99 20.50
C VAL A 527 3.82 -25.31 20.24
N TRP A 528 3.12 -26.44 20.42
CA TRP A 528 3.63 -27.75 20.05
C TRP A 528 3.86 -27.85 18.53
N ALA A 529 5.06 -28.28 18.14
CA ALA A 529 5.28 -29.01 16.90
C ALA A 529 5.07 -30.50 17.18
N GLU A 530 4.33 -31.21 16.34
CA GLU A 530 4.05 -32.66 16.50
C GLU A 530 4.53 -33.39 15.25
N THR A 531 5.12 -34.57 15.42
CA THR A 531 5.61 -35.44 14.35
C THR A 531 4.48 -36.26 13.73
N GLY A 532 4.78 -36.95 12.62
CA GLY A 532 3.99 -38.12 12.19
C GLY A 532 4.10 -39.31 13.16
N LEU A 533 3.44 -40.42 12.82
CA LEU A 533 3.56 -41.68 13.56
C LEU A 533 4.89 -42.34 13.19
N ILE A 534 5.85 -42.30 14.09
CA ILE A 534 7.19 -42.81 13.86
C ILE A 534 7.27 -44.27 14.29
N GLY A 535 7.72 -45.15 13.39
CA GLY A 535 8.16 -46.49 13.74
C GLY A 535 9.53 -46.45 14.43
N ILE A 536 9.60 -46.96 15.65
CA ILE A 536 10.83 -47.22 16.41
C ILE A 536 11.00 -48.73 16.44
N GLY A 537 12.14 -49.24 15.95
CA GLY A 537 12.32 -50.69 15.83
C GLY A 537 11.54 -51.30 14.64
N SER A 538 11.41 -52.62 14.61
CA SER A 538 11.12 -53.37 13.38
C SER A 538 9.64 -53.53 13.01
N ASP A 539 8.69 -53.15 13.87
CA ASP A 539 7.27 -53.49 13.69
C ASP A 539 6.39 -52.28 13.27
N ALA A 540 6.04 -52.30 11.97
CA ALA A 540 5.14 -51.40 11.22
C ALA A 540 5.61 -49.93 11.08
N ALA A 541 5.49 -49.27 9.92
CA ALA A 541 4.47 -49.39 8.87
C ALA A 541 5.03 -49.14 7.45
N ARG A 542 4.16 -48.85 6.47
CA ARG A 542 4.57 -48.46 5.11
C ARG A 542 5.57 -47.29 5.13
N PRO A 543 6.51 -47.23 4.17
CA PRO A 543 7.60 -46.26 4.22
C PRO A 543 7.12 -44.81 4.09
N MET A 544 7.99 -43.89 4.54
CA MET A 544 7.72 -42.46 4.74
C MET A 544 7.39 -41.58 3.49
N PRO A 545 7.57 -41.98 2.20
CA PRO A 545 7.34 -41.07 1.07
C PRO A 545 5.93 -40.46 0.93
N LEU A 546 4.87 -41.16 1.38
CA LEU A 546 3.48 -40.71 1.22
C LEU A 546 3.13 -39.49 2.09
N ASP A 547 3.70 -39.38 3.28
CA ASP A 547 3.44 -38.27 4.20
C ASP A 547 4.01 -36.95 3.68
N GLY A 548 5.13 -36.99 2.95
CA GLY A 548 5.71 -35.81 2.29
C GLY A 548 4.79 -35.25 1.21
N GLN A 549 4.21 -36.12 0.37
CA GLN A 549 3.23 -35.71 -0.66
C GLN A 549 1.99 -35.07 -0.03
N LEU A 550 1.42 -35.71 1.01
CA LEU A 550 0.23 -35.19 1.69
C LEU A 550 0.53 -33.86 2.40
N ALA A 551 1.70 -33.73 3.05
CA ALA A 551 2.12 -32.47 3.65
C ALA A 551 2.26 -31.35 2.61
N ARG A 552 2.88 -31.62 1.44
CA ARG A 552 2.98 -30.66 0.34
C ARG A 552 1.63 -30.29 -0.25
N LEU A 553 0.70 -31.24 -0.44
CA LEU A 553 -0.66 -30.93 -0.88
C LEU A 553 -1.38 -30.00 0.11
N TYR A 554 -1.33 -30.29 1.41
CA TYR A 554 -1.95 -29.41 2.42
C TYR A 554 -1.32 -28.00 2.41
N THR A 555 0.00 -27.88 2.26
CA THR A 555 0.66 -26.58 2.15
C THR A 555 0.27 -25.86 0.85
N ALA A 556 0.22 -26.54 -0.30
CA ALA A 556 -0.08 -25.90 -1.58
C ALA A 556 -1.57 -25.48 -1.71
N PHE A 557 -2.49 -26.34 -1.30
CA PHE A 557 -3.94 -26.09 -1.40
C PHE A 557 -4.49 -25.21 -0.27
N PHE A 558 -3.87 -25.21 0.91
CA PHE A 558 -4.44 -24.56 2.09
C PHE A 558 -3.47 -23.67 2.88
N ASP A 559 -2.17 -23.66 2.54
CA ASP A 559 -1.13 -22.87 3.23
C ASP A 559 -1.04 -23.18 4.73
N ARG A 560 -1.27 -24.46 5.07
CA ARG A 560 -1.19 -24.98 6.43
C ARG A 560 -0.68 -26.42 6.43
N PRO A 561 -0.11 -26.90 7.55
CA PRO A 561 0.08 -28.34 7.73
C PRO A 561 -1.27 -29.06 7.81
N ALA A 562 -1.24 -30.34 7.44
CA ALA A 562 -2.36 -31.26 7.64
C ALA A 562 -2.73 -31.36 9.12
N ASP A 563 -4.03 -31.32 9.41
CA ASP A 563 -4.55 -31.69 10.73
C ASP A 563 -4.50 -33.22 10.91
N ARG A 564 -4.48 -33.65 12.18
CA ARG A 564 -4.26 -35.05 12.56
C ARG A 564 -5.31 -36.02 11.94
N PRO A 565 -6.64 -35.74 11.98
CA PRO A 565 -7.65 -36.59 11.35
C PRO A 565 -7.59 -36.57 9.83
N GLY A 566 -7.41 -35.39 9.21
CA GLY A 566 -7.31 -35.27 7.76
C GLY A 566 -6.12 -36.05 7.20
N LEU A 567 -4.94 -35.94 7.82
CA LEU A 567 -3.76 -36.69 7.40
C LEU A 567 -3.97 -38.21 7.49
N ASP A 568 -4.65 -38.71 8.54
CA ASP A 568 -4.97 -40.14 8.65
C ASP A 568 -5.97 -40.62 7.62
N TYR A 569 -7.02 -39.83 7.35
CA TYR A 569 -8.02 -40.13 6.33
C TYR A 569 -7.37 -40.25 4.94
N TRP A 570 -6.50 -39.30 4.59
CA TRP A 570 -5.78 -39.35 3.30
C TRP A 570 -4.69 -40.42 3.26
N ARG A 571 -4.01 -40.71 4.38
CA ARG A 571 -3.14 -41.90 4.49
C ARG A 571 -3.93 -43.18 4.27
N GLU A 572 -5.13 -43.33 4.83
CA GLU A 572 -5.97 -44.51 4.66
C GLU A 572 -6.35 -44.69 3.18
N ILE A 573 -6.82 -43.62 2.53
CA ILE A 573 -7.15 -43.62 1.09
C ILE A 573 -5.93 -43.93 0.21
N ARG A 574 -4.78 -43.28 0.42
CA ARG A 574 -3.53 -43.59 -0.28
C ARG A 574 -3.08 -45.02 -0.01
N SER A 575 -3.28 -45.53 1.22
CA SER A 575 -2.97 -46.91 1.56
C SER A 575 -3.89 -47.93 0.86
N GLY A 576 -5.16 -47.57 0.66
CA GLY A 576 -6.14 -48.34 -0.11
C GLY A 576 -5.94 -48.32 -1.63
N GLY A 577 -4.94 -47.57 -2.14
CA GLY A 577 -4.62 -47.48 -3.56
C GLY A 577 -5.19 -46.25 -4.29
N GLY A 578 -5.76 -45.27 -3.56
CA GLY A 578 -6.15 -43.99 -4.15
C GLY A 578 -4.94 -43.22 -4.70
N SER A 579 -5.08 -42.57 -5.86
CA SER A 579 -4.01 -41.78 -6.49
C SER A 579 -3.80 -40.44 -5.79
N LEU A 580 -2.62 -39.82 -5.97
CA LEU A 580 -2.37 -38.47 -5.44
C LEU A 580 -3.25 -37.42 -6.15
N GLY A 581 -3.54 -37.62 -7.44
CA GLY A 581 -4.47 -36.80 -8.20
C GLY A 581 -5.89 -36.80 -7.62
N ALA A 582 -6.43 -37.96 -7.23
CA ALA A 582 -7.77 -38.04 -6.61
C ALA A 582 -7.84 -37.33 -5.25
N VAL A 583 -6.73 -37.30 -4.50
CA VAL A 583 -6.63 -36.50 -3.27
C VAL A 583 -6.64 -35.00 -3.61
N ALA A 584 -5.85 -34.57 -4.61
CA ALA A 584 -5.80 -33.17 -5.05
C ALA A 584 -7.13 -32.67 -5.64
N GLU A 585 -7.87 -33.51 -6.37
CA GLU A 585 -9.22 -33.22 -6.86
C GLU A 585 -10.19 -33.00 -5.69
N ALA A 586 -10.19 -33.89 -4.69
CA ALA A 586 -11.01 -33.72 -3.50
C ALA A 586 -10.62 -32.48 -2.66
N PHE A 587 -9.35 -32.05 -2.71
CA PHE A 587 -8.94 -30.78 -2.11
C PHE A 587 -9.46 -29.59 -2.92
N ALA A 588 -9.42 -29.64 -4.25
CA ALA A 588 -9.94 -28.59 -5.13
C ALA A 588 -11.46 -28.37 -4.98
N ASP A 589 -12.21 -29.46 -4.78
CA ASP A 589 -13.67 -29.40 -4.57
C ASP A 589 -14.06 -28.91 -3.16
N SER A 590 -13.12 -28.94 -2.21
CA SER A 590 -13.37 -28.56 -0.82
C SER A 590 -13.86 -27.11 -0.67
N GLU A 591 -14.66 -26.87 0.36
CA GLU A 591 -15.10 -25.51 0.71
C GLU A 591 -13.92 -24.61 1.07
N GLU A 592 -12.89 -25.15 1.74
CA GLU A 592 -11.67 -24.45 2.09
C GLU A 592 -10.92 -23.93 0.84
N PHE A 593 -10.77 -24.77 -0.20
CA PHE A 593 -10.16 -24.35 -1.46
C PHE A 593 -11.03 -23.36 -2.23
N ARG A 594 -12.35 -23.58 -2.29
CA ARG A 594 -13.28 -22.65 -2.95
C ARG A 594 -13.33 -21.28 -2.26
N THR A 595 -13.15 -21.22 -0.95
CA THR A 595 -13.02 -19.94 -0.22
C THR A 595 -11.67 -19.28 -0.44
N ARG A 596 -10.56 -20.04 -0.53
CA ARG A 596 -9.20 -19.49 -0.68
C ARG A 596 -8.82 -19.11 -2.13
N TYR A 597 -9.28 -19.88 -3.12
CA TYR A 597 -8.84 -19.81 -4.52
C TYR A 597 -10.00 -19.79 -5.54
N GLY A 598 -11.25 -19.63 -5.09
CA GLY A 598 -12.44 -19.68 -5.92
C GLY A 598 -12.64 -18.53 -6.93
N GLY A 599 -13.74 -18.61 -7.67
CA GLY A 599 -13.99 -17.85 -8.92
C GLY A 599 -14.14 -16.33 -8.84
N ALA A 600 -13.91 -15.69 -7.68
CA ALA A 600 -13.80 -14.24 -7.57
C ALA A 600 -12.35 -13.73 -7.78
N LEU A 601 -11.35 -14.62 -7.68
CA LEU A 601 -9.96 -14.32 -7.99
C LEU A 601 -9.72 -14.44 -9.50
N SER A 602 -9.01 -13.48 -10.10
CA SER A 602 -8.43 -13.63 -11.44
C SER A 602 -7.34 -14.71 -11.46
N ASP A 603 -7.08 -15.30 -12.62
CA ASP A 603 -6.02 -16.30 -12.77
C ASP A 603 -4.62 -15.74 -12.49
N SER A 604 -4.37 -14.48 -12.87
CA SER A 604 -3.15 -13.76 -12.48
C SER A 604 -2.97 -13.67 -10.96
N ARG A 605 -4.02 -13.30 -10.22
CA ARG A 605 -3.96 -13.17 -8.76
C ARG A 605 -3.92 -14.52 -8.05
N PHE A 606 -4.57 -15.54 -8.62
CA PHE A 606 -4.43 -16.93 -8.19
C PHE A 606 -2.98 -17.40 -8.29
N LEU A 607 -2.30 -17.15 -9.42
CA LEU A 607 -0.90 -17.51 -9.62
C LEU A 607 0.04 -16.76 -8.66
N GLU A 608 -0.14 -15.46 -8.45
CA GLU A 608 0.65 -14.70 -7.45
C GLU A 608 0.54 -15.30 -6.04
N LEU A 609 -0.68 -15.65 -5.61
CA LEU A 609 -0.91 -16.28 -4.31
C LEU A 609 -0.28 -17.67 -4.23
N LEU A 610 -0.39 -18.47 -5.29
CA LEU A 610 0.20 -19.81 -5.35
C LEU A 610 1.74 -19.76 -5.29
N TYR A 611 2.36 -18.86 -6.04
CA TYR A 611 3.81 -18.62 -6.01
C TYR A 611 4.29 -18.17 -4.61
N ARG A 612 3.57 -17.27 -3.96
CA ARG A 612 3.92 -16.81 -2.60
C ARG A 612 3.78 -17.94 -1.57
N ASN A 613 2.67 -18.67 -1.58
CA ASN A 613 2.37 -19.70 -0.57
C ASN A 613 3.25 -20.96 -0.75
N VAL A 614 3.58 -21.35 -1.98
CA VAL A 614 4.35 -22.57 -2.27
C VAL A 614 5.86 -22.29 -2.38
N LEU A 615 6.24 -21.23 -3.09
CA LEU A 615 7.65 -20.97 -3.44
C LEU A 615 8.27 -19.79 -2.66
N GLY A 616 7.49 -19.09 -1.83
CA GLY A 616 7.98 -17.97 -1.01
C GLY A 616 8.41 -16.74 -1.82
N ARG A 617 7.98 -16.64 -3.09
CA ARG A 617 8.38 -15.58 -4.03
C ARG A 617 7.21 -15.14 -4.91
N LEU A 618 7.37 -14.05 -5.65
CA LEU A 618 6.48 -13.73 -6.78
C LEU A 618 6.89 -14.55 -8.02
N PRO A 619 5.98 -14.75 -9.00
CA PRO A 619 6.36 -15.30 -10.29
C PRO A 619 7.32 -14.36 -11.03
N ASP A 620 8.34 -14.93 -11.65
CA ASP A 620 9.04 -14.28 -12.75
C ASP A 620 8.17 -14.29 -14.02
N ARG A 621 8.47 -13.42 -14.98
CA ARG A 621 7.65 -13.25 -16.20
C ARG A 621 7.48 -14.54 -16.99
N GLY A 622 8.55 -15.31 -17.19
CA GLY A 622 8.49 -16.56 -17.95
C GLY A 622 7.66 -17.64 -17.26
N GLY A 623 7.75 -17.74 -15.93
CA GLY A 623 6.89 -18.59 -15.12
C GLY A 623 5.42 -18.15 -15.15
N ALA A 624 5.13 -16.85 -15.02
CA ALA A 624 3.78 -16.31 -15.13
C ALA A 624 3.15 -16.64 -16.49
N ASP A 625 3.85 -16.31 -17.58
CA ASP A 625 3.37 -16.49 -18.96
C ASP A 625 3.04 -17.99 -19.21
N TYR A 626 3.93 -18.91 -18.82
CA TYR A 626 3.69 -20.37 -18.94
C TYR A 626 2.45 -20.85 -18.19
N TRP A 627 2.23 -20.41 -16.95
CA TRP A 627 1.08 -20.87 -16.17
C TRP A 627 -0.24 -20.20 -16.58
N MET A 628 -0.19 -18.99 -17.14
CA MET A 628 -1.35 -18.36 -17.79
C MET A 628 -1.76 -19.13 -19.05
N ASP A 629 -0.81 -19.49 -19.93
CA ASP A 629 -1.08 -20.35 -21.10
C ASP A 629 -1.74 -21.69 -20.71
N VAL A 630 -1.32 -22.31 -19.60
CA VAL A 630 -1.91 -23.56 -19.08
C VAL A 630 -3.35 -23.36 -18.58
N LEU A 631 -3.65 -22.23 -17.93
CA LEU A 631 -5.01 -21.91 -17.47
C LEU A 631 -5.94 -21.53 -18.63
N ASP A 632 -5.44 -20.75 -19.60
CA ASP A 632 -6.15 -20.36 -20.83
C ASP A 632 -6.45 -21.57 -21.73
N ALA A 633 -5.60 -22.60 -21.70
CA ALA A 633 -5.85 -23.90 -22.33
C ALA A 633 -6.95 -24.74 -21.62
N GLY A 634 -7.53 -24.25 -20.52
CA GLY A 634 -8.64 -24.86 -19.81
C GLY A 634 -8.24 -25.81 -18.68
N ALA A 635 -7.00 -25.77 -18.18
CA ALA A 635 -6.60 -26.55 -17.02
C ALA A 635 -7.34 -26.08 -15.75
N ALA A 636 -7.76 -27.03 -14.90
CA ALA A 636 -8.40 -26.67 -13.64
C ALA A 636 -7.35 -26.15 -12.64
N ARG A 637 -7.68 -25.09 -11.87
CA ARG A 637 -6.77 -24.52 -10.84
C ARG A 637 -6.19 -25.58 -9.90
N GLY A 638 -6.97 -26.59 -9.50
CA GLY A 638 -6.48 -27.71 -8.68
C GLY A 638 -5.36 -28.53 -9.34
N GLN A 639 -5.36 -28.69 -10.66
CA GLN A 639 -4.28 -29.35 -11.41
C GLN A 639 -3.00 -28.50 -11.41
N VAL A 640 -3.14 -27.17 -11.49
CA VAL A 640 -2.01 -26.23 -11.33
C VAL A 640 -1.43 -26.33 -9.92
N VAL A 641 -2.26 -26.29 -8.86
CA VAL A 641 -1.77 -26.43 -7.48
C VAL A 641 -1.09 -27.80 -7.23
N LEU A 642 -1.61 -28.89 -7.79
CA LEU A 642 -0.95 -30.20 -7.75
C LEU A 642 0.44 -30.18 -8.41
N ALA A 643 0.58 -29.53 -9.57
CA ALA A 643 1.86 -29.42 -10.25
C ALA A 643 2.90 -28.60 -9.44
N PHE A 644 2.44 -27.57 -8.72
CA PHE A 644 3.28 -26.82 -7.77
C PHE A 644 3.69 -27.66 -6.55
N SER A 645 2.75 -28.41 -5.95
CA SER A 645 2.99 -29.31 -4.81
C SER A 645 4.13 -30.30 -5.07
N GLU A 646 4.24 -30.78 -6.31
CA GLU A 646 5.17 -31.84 -6.65
C GLU A 646 6.39 -31.34 -7.46
N SER A 647 6.51 -30.02 -7.66
CA SER A 647 7.65 -29.39 -8.33
C SER A 647 8.98 -29.67 -7.60
N SER A 648 10.05 -29.90 -8.36
CA SER A 648 11.40 -30.14 -7.79
C SER A 648 11.89 -28.97 -6.92
N GLU A 649 11.42 -27.74 -7.18
CA GLU A 649 11.68 -26.58 -6.33
C GLU A 649 11.03 -26.75 -4.95
N PHE A 650 9.75 -27.09 -4.89
CA PHE A 650 9.00 -27.20 -3.64
C PHE A 650 9.29 -28.47 -2.83
N VAL A 651 9.57 -29.61 -3.49
CA VAL A 651 10.07 -30.82 -2.83
C VAL A 651 11.37 -30.52 -2.07
N ARG A 652 12.28 -29.77 -2.71
CA ARG A 652 13.55 -29.34 -2.13
C ARG A 652 13.37 -28.33 -0.99
N THR A 653 12.51 -27.30 -1.13
CA THR A 653 12.33 -26.28 -0.07
C THR A 653 11.55 -26.80 1.13
N SER A 654 10.62 -27.74 0.94
CA SER A 654 9.88 -28.42 2.02
C SER A 654 10.71 -29.44 2.81
N GLY A 655 11.93 -29.76 2.35
CA GLY A 655 12.81 -30.74 3.01
C GLY A 655 12.26 -32.16 3.01
N THR A 656 11.33 -32.48 2.10
CA THR A 656 10.68 -33.79 2.02
C THR A 656 11.39 -34.68 1.00
N THR A 657 11.60 -35.97 1.31
CA THR A 657 12.28 -36.89 0.39
C THR A 657 11.45 -37.13 -0.86
N ALA A 658 12.03 -36.86 -2.04
CA ALA A 658 11.41 -37.19 -3.31
C ALA A 658 11.15 -38.71 -3.38
N PRO A 659 9.92 -39.17 -3.62
CA PRO A 659 9.63 -40.61 -3.61
C PRO A 659 10.37 -41.39 -4.72
N GLN A 660 10.96 -40.70 -5.71
CA GLN A 660 11.88 -41.29 -6.70
C GLN A 660 13.15 -41.86 -6.08
N THR A 661 13.78 -41.06 -5.21
CA THR A 661 15.15 -41.21 -4.72
C THR A 661 15.22 -42.06 -3.46
N SER A 662 14.06 -42.45 -2.92
CA SER A 662 13.96 -43.49 -1.89
C SER A 662 13.96 -44.89 -2.52
N LEU A 663 14.80 -45.79 -2.00
CA LEU A 663 14.88 -47.20 -2.40
C LEU A 663 13.50 -47.88 -2.38
N ASP A 664 12.72 -47.61 -1.33
CA ASP A 664 11.38 -48.16 -1.17
C ASP A 664 10.38 -47.64 -2.20
N GLY A 665 10.42 -46.34 -2.52
CA GLY A 665 9.59 -45.78 -3.57
C GLY A 665 9.92 -46.36 -4.95
N ALA A 666 11.20 -46.66 -5.22
CA ALA A 666 11.60 -47.34 -6.45
C ALA A 666 11.08 -48.78 -6.52
N ILE A 667 11.15 -49.53 -5.40
CA ILE A 667 10.53 -50.86 -5.26
C ILE A 667 9.01 -50.77 -5.48
N GLU A 668 8.32 -49.78 -4.90
CA GLU A 668 6.89 -49.59 -5.05
C GLU A 668 6.48 -49.31 -6.50
N ARG A 669 7.22 -48.45 -7.22
CA ARG A 669 6.93 -48.19 -8.65
C ARG A 669 7.09 -49.44 -9.51
N LEU A 670 8.14 -50.24 -9.29
CA LEU A 670 8.34 -51.51 -10.00
C LEU A 670 7.21 -52.50 -9.71
N HIS A 671 6.76 -52.59 -8.46
CA HIS A 671 5.68 -53.49 -8.04
C HIS A 671 4.33 -53.08 -8.62
N VAL A 672 4.01 -51.78 -8.61
CA VAL A 672 2.76 -51.24 -9.18
C VAL A 672 2.76 -51.33 -10.72
N LEU A 673 3.89 -51.07 -11.37
CA LEU A 673 4.03 -51.18 -12.81
C LEU A 673 3.89 -52.64 -13.29
N LEU A 674 4.63 -53.56 -12.67
CA LEU A 674 4.73 -54.96 -13.12
C LEU A 674 3.64 -55.88 -12.55
N LEU A 675 3.22 -55.69 -11.30
CA LEU A 675 2.27 -56.58 -10.62
C LEU A 675 0.91 -55.93 -10.36
N ARG A 676 0.69 -54.69 -10.81
CA ARG A 676 -0.58 -53.93 -10.70
C ARG A 676 -1.15 -53.83 -9.27
N ARG A 677 -0.28 -53.98 -8.26
CA ARG A 677 -0.60 -53.86 -6.83
C ARG A 677 0.54 -53.20 -6.08
N THR A 678 0.26 -52.67 -4.89
CA THR A 678 1.30 -52.18 -3.98
C THR A 678 2.08 -53.34 -3.33
N PRO A 679 3.36 -53.13 -2.95
CA PRO A 679 4.12 -54.13 -2.21
C PRO A 679 3.60 -54.30 -0.78
N THR A 680 3.60 -55.53 -0.30
CA THR A 680 3.41 -55.88 1.11
C THR A 680 4.71 -55.69 1.90
N ALA A 681 4.63 -55.72 3.24
CA ALA A 681 5.82 -55.70 4.09
C ALA A 681 6.78 -56.88 3.81
N GLN A 682 6.24 -58.04 3.42
CA GLN A 682 7.03 -59.20 3.01
C GLN A 682 7.73 -58.97 1.66
N ASP A 683 7.06 -58.33 0.70
CA ASP A 683 7.67 -57.94 -0.58
C ASP A 683 8.89 -57.03 -0.30
N PHE A 684 8.73 -55.93 0.45
CA PHE A 684 9.85 -55.04 0.83
C PHE A 684 10.99 -55.79 1.54
N THR A 685 10.67 -56.68 2.48
CA THR A 685 11.67 -57.48 3.23
C THR A 685 12.48 -58.37 2.28
N SER A 686 11.87 -58.89 1.23
CA SER A 686 12.52 -59.75 0.23
C SER A 686 13.30 -58.99 -0.85
N LEU A 687 12.91 -57.74 -1.16
CA LEU A 687 13.44 -56.96 -2.28
C LEU A 687 14.53 -55.97 -1.87
N ARG A 688 14.44 -55.33 -0.69
CA ARG A 688 15.48 -54.39 -0.20
C ARG A 688 16.92 -54.94 -0.25
N PRO A 689 17.21 -56.21 0.16
CA PRO A 689 18.57 -56.75 0.11
C PRO A 689 19.10 -56.96 -1.32
N ILE A 690 18.21 -57.01 -2.32
CA ILE A 690 18.54 -57.19 -3.75
C ILE A 690 18.71 -55.82 -4.43
N ALA A 691 18.04 -54.78 -3.91
CA ALA A 691 18.00 -53.43 -4.46
C ALA A 691 19.21 -52.54 -4.09
N GLY A 692 19.99 -52.94 -3.07
CA GLY A 692 21.27 -52.32 -2.69
C GLY A 692 21.19 -50.82 -2.34
N SER A 693 22.05 -49.98 -2.93
CA SER A 693 22.07 -48.53 -2.68
C SER A 693 21.01 -47.76 -3.49
N GLY A 694 20.49 -48.35 -4.56
CA GLY A 694 19.44 -47.77 -5.40
C GLY A 694 19.92 -47.08 -6.69
N ASP A 695 21.22 -47.08 -6.99
CA ASP A 695 21.83 -46.32 -8.09
C ASP A 695 21.54 -46.84 -9.53
N GLY A 696 20.55 -47.74 -9.70
CA GLY A 696 20.06 -48.20 -11.02
C GLY A 696 20.39 -49.66 -11.38
N PRO A 697 21.66 -50.12 -11.39
CA PRO A 697 22.00 -51.51 -11.73
C PRO A 697 21.32 -52.57 -10.86
N GLU A 698 21.09 -52.24 -9.58
CA GLU A 698 20.52 -53.14 -8.59
C GLU A 698 18.97 -53.16 -8.65
N LEU A 699 18.34 -52.04 -9.06
CA LEU A 699 16.90 -51.98 -9.32
C LEU A 699 16.49 -52.86 -10.52
N ALA A 700 17.38 -53.05 -11.51
CA ALA A 700 17.15 -54.01 -12.59
C ALA A 700 17.08 -55.46 -12.07
N LEU A 701 17.74 -55.80 -10.95
CA LEU A 701 17.61 -57.11 -10.31
C LEU A 701 16.25 -57.26 -9.61
N VAL A 702 15.70 -56.18 -9.07
CA VAL A 702 14.32 -56.13 -8.53
C VAL A 702 13.29 -56.34 -9.66
N SER A 703 13.42 -55.63 -10.79
CA SER A 703 12.60 -55.85 -11.98
C SER A 703 12.65 -57.32 -12.44
N ALA A 704 13.86 -57.86 -12.63
CA ALA A 704 14.07 -59.24 -13.07
C ALA A 704 13.48 -60.27 -12.08
N ARG A 705 13.47 -59.96 -10.77
CA ARG A 705 12.86 -60.80 -9.74
C ARG A 705 11.33 -60.77 -9.82
N LEU A 706 10.73 -59.61 -10.05
CA LEU A 706 9.28 -59.43 -10.20
C LEU A 706 8.76 -60.06 -11.49
N ARG A 707 9.45 -59.88 -12.64
CA ARG A 707 9.08 -60.51 -13.92
C ARG A 707 9.09 -62.05 -13.87
N ARG A 708 9.89 -62.65 -12.99
CA ARG A 708 9.94 -64.11 -12.77
C ARG A 708 8.92 -64.61 -11.75
N SER A 709 8.02 -63.76 -11.26
CA SER A 709 6.97 -64.16 -10.32
C SER A 709 5.76 -64.79 -11.03
N PRO A 710 5.05 -65.73 -10.38
CA PRO A 710 3.77 -66.23 -10.92
C PRO A 710 2.71 -65.14 -11.10
N GLU A 711 2.75 -64.09 -10.26
CA GLU A 711 1.85 -62.95 -10.35
C GLU A 711 2.07 -62.15 -11.65
N PHE A 712 3.32 -61.96 -12.07
CA PHE A 712 3.64 -61.31 -13.35
C PHE A 712 3.14 -62.14 -14.53
N ALA A 713 3.44 -63.44 -14.54
CA ALA A 713 3.01 -64.35 -15.61
C ALA A 713 1.48 -64.36 -15.78
N ALA A 714 0.73 -64.27 -14.67
CA ALA A 714 -0.74 -64.23 -14.68
C ALA A 714 -1.35 -62.90 -15.16
N LEU A 715 -0.57 -61.82 -15.22
CA LEU A 715 -1.03 -60.49 -15.63
C LEU A 715 -0.69 -60.14 -17.08
N TRP A 716 0.36 -60.75 -17.63
CA TRP A 716 0.96 -60.32 -18.90
C TRP A 716 1.03 -61.41 -19.98
N ASP A 717 0.75 -62.68 -19.67
CA ASP A 717 0.93 -63.82 -20.59
C ASP A 717 2.38 -63.90 -21.18
N GLU A 718 2.62 -64.82 -22.13
CA GLU A 718 3.91 -64.93 -22.84
C GLU A 718 4.09 -63.83 -23.92
N LEU A 719 3.98 -62.56 -23.52
CA LEU A 719 4.41 -61.43 -24.36
C LEU A 719 5.93 -61.46 -24.56
N ASP A 720 6.39 -61.08 -25.75
CA ASP A 720 7.81 -60.80 -25.95
C ASP A 720 8.24 -59.48 -25.28
N ASP A 721 9.55 -59.33 -25.08
CA ASP A 721 10.12 -58.17 -24.38
C ASP A 721 9.80 -56.83 -25.09
N ALA A 722 9.55 -56.83 -26.40
CA ALA A 722 9.24 -55.61 -27.17
C ALA A 722 7.78 -55.19 -26.99
N ASP A 723 6.83 -56.12 -27.11
CA ASP A 723 5.41 -55.86 -26.84
C ASP A 723 5.19 -55.51 -25.37
N LEU A 724 5.93 -56.13 -24.44
CA LEU A 724 5.90 -55.79 -23.02
C LEU A 724 6.33 -54.34 -22.77
N ILE A 725 7.46 -53.88 -23.35
CA ILE A 725 7.89 -52.47 -23.24
C ILE A 725 6.82 -51.52 -23.80
N HIS A 726 6.23 -51.85 -24.96
CA HIS A 726 5.17 -51.03 -25.55
C HIS A 726 3.91 -50.95 -24.67
N GLN A 727 3.47 -52.06 -24.06
CA GLN A 727 2.30 -52.05 -23.19
C GLN A 727 2.57 -51.34 -21.86
N LEU A 728 3.73 -51.58 -21.22
CA LEU A 728 4.14 -50.89 -20.01
C LEU A 728 4.22 -49.39 -20.25
N GLY A 729 4.97 -48.95 -21.26
CA GLY A 729 5.15 -47.54 -21.61
C GLY A 729 3.84 -46.83 -21.99
N ARG A 730 2.94 -47.47 -22.74
CA ARG A 730 1.60 -46.93 -23.01
C ARG A 730 0.75 -46.80 -21.75
N SER A 731 0.82 -47.77 -20.84
CA SER A 731 0.08 -47.71 -19.57
C SER A 731 0.53 -46.59 -18.63
N VAL A 732 1.65 -45.92 -18.97
CA VAL A 732 2.22 -44.79 -18.24
C VAL A 732 2.38 -43.55 -19.14
N GLY A 733 1.64 -43.49 -20.24
CA GLY A 733 1.50 -42.29 -21.07
C GLY A 733 2.73 -41.88 -21.88
N LEU A 734 3.70 -42.77 -22.11
CA LEU A 734 4.85 -42.45 -22.97
C LEU A 734 4.39 -42.20 -24.42
N ASP A 735 4.98 -41.18 -25.04
CA ASP A 735 4.69 -40.85 -26.44
C ASP A 735 5.25 -41.89 -27.43
N ALA A 736 4.74 -41.86 -28.66
CA ALA A 736 5.13 -42.82 -29.70
C ALA A 736 6.62 -42.75 -30.06
N LYS A 737 7.28 -41.60 -29.86
CA LYS A 737 8.70 -41.41 -30.17
C LYS A 737 9.58 -42.07 -29.11
N THR A 738 9.26 -41.84 -27.84
CA THR A 738 9.93 -42.43 -26.66
C THR A 738 9.77 -43.95 -26.66
N LEU A 739 8.56 -44.44 -26.97
CA LEU A 739 8.30 -45.87 -27.15
C LEU A 739 9.14 -46.48 -28.29
N SER A 740 9.33 -45.76 -29.39
CA SER A 740 10.18 -46.21 -30.50
C SER A 740 11.66 -46.23 -30.12
N ASP A 741 12.13 -45.28 -29.30
CA ASP A 741 13.51 -45.23 -28.82
C ASP A 741 13.83 -46.40 -27.88
N LEU A 742 12.95 -46.67 -26.91
CA LEU A 742 13.06 -47.82 -26.01
C LEU A 742 13.07 -49.16 -26.78
N HIS A 743 12.24 -49.28 -27.84
CA HIS A 743 12.24 -50.44 -28.71
C HIS A 743 13.57 -50.61 -29.47
N THR A 744 14.13 -49.52 -30.01
CA THR A 744 15.44 -49.54 -30.67
C THR A 744 16.55 -49.94 -29.70
N ARG A 745 16.59 -49.36 -28.50
CA ARG A 745 17.57 -49.70 -27.45
C ARG A 745 17.49 -51.16 -27.00
N LEU A 746 16.28 -51.72 -26.90
CA LEU A 746 16.09 -53.16 -26.66
C LEU A 746 16.67 -54.00 -27.81
N ALA A 747 16.41 -53.63 -29.06
CA ALA A 747 16.94 -54.33 -30.24
C ALA A 747 18.48 -54.24 -30.36
N ASP A 748 19.08 -53.14 -29.91
CA ASP A 748 20.52 -52.94 -29.81
C ASP A 748 21.16 -53.69 -28.61
N GLY A 749 20.36 -54.41 -27.82
CA GLY A 749 20.83 -55.32 -26.77
C GLY A 749 20.84 -54.74 -25.35
N GLU A 750 20.18 -53.60 -25.11
CA GLU A 750 20.00 -53.09 -23.75
C GLU A 750 19.06 -54.00 -22.93
N SER A 751 19.34 -54.14 -21.63
CA SER A 751 18.52 -54.97 -20.74
C SER A 751 17.12 -54.38 -20.57
N ILE A 752 16.09 -55.14 -20.93
CA ILE A 752 14.69 -54.78 -20.65
C ILE A 752 14.46 -54.41 -19.19
N ASP A 753 15.13 -55.05 -18.22
CA ASP A 753 14.96 -54.73 -16.80
C ASP A 753 15.52 -53.33 -16.44
N ARG A 754 16.50 -52.81 -17.19
CA ARG A 754 16.90 -51.40 -17.09
C ARG A 754 15.89 -50.47 -17.75
N LEU A 755 15.41 -50.82 -18.95
CA LEU A 755 14.39 -50.04 -19.66
C LEU A 755 13.08 -49.96 -18.85
N ILE A 756 12.71 -51.00 -18.10
CA ILE A 756 11.58 -50.99 -17.16
C ILE A 756 11.84 -50.05 -15.97
N VAL A 757 13.05 -50.05 -15.39
CA VAL A 757 13.42 -49.09 -14.34
C VAL A 757 13.35 -47.65 -14.87
N GLU A 758 13.71 -47.41 -16.13
CA GLU A 758 13.55 -46.11 -16.80
C GLU A 758 12.07 -45.74 -17.00
N ILE A 759 11.24 -46.67 -17.46
CA ILE A 759 9.77 -46.50 -17.57
C ILE A 759 9.14 -46.15 -16.21
N THR A 760 9.66 -46.66 -15.08
CA THR A 760 9.17 -46.25 -13.75
C THR A 760 9.44 -44.77 -13.40
N GLN A 761 10.33 -44.07 -14.11
CA GLN A 761 10.56 -42.63 -13.94
C GLN A 761 9.66 -41.76 -14.86
N ALA A 762 8.68 -42.36 -15.55
CA ALA A 762 7.78 -41.62 -16.45
C ALA A 762 6.71 -40.79 -15.69
N PRO A 763 6.46 -39.51 -16.07
CA PRO A 763 5.51 -38.60 -15.40
C PRO A 763 4.09 -39.09 -15.10
N ALA A 764 3.60 -40.18 -15.70
CA ALA A 764 2.31 -40.77 -15.29
C ALA A 764 2.43 -41.83 -14.17
N MET A 765 3.47 -42.70 -14.15
CA MET A 765 3.73 -43.60 -12.99
C MET A 765 3.87 -42.80 -11.70
N ILE A 766 4.53 -41.67 -11.89
CA ILE A 766 4.77 -40.56 -11.00
C ILE A 766 3.47 -39.97 -10.42
N LEU A 767 2.41 -39.80 -11.20
CA LEU A 767 1.10 -39.33 -10.69
C LEU A 767 0.29 -40.45 -10.00
N VAL A 768 0.48 -41.70 -10.43
CA VAL A 768 -0.16 -42.88 -9.83
C VAL A 768 0.43 -43.21 -8.45
N THR A 769 1.77 -43.15 -8.32
CA THR A 769 2.50 -43.49 -7.09
C THR A 769 2.91 -42.27 -6.25
N GLY A 770 3.07 -41.09 -6.87
CA GLY A 770 3.33 -39.78 -6.23
C GLY A 770 4.81 -39.35 -6.20
N THR A 771 5.57 -39.54 -7.28
CA THR A 771 7.05 -39.42 -7.27
C THR A 771 7.50 -38.48 -8.41
N ILE A 772 8.33 -37.43 -8.25
CA ILE A 772 8.73 -36.54 -9.40
C ILE A 772 10.25 -36.57 -9.64
N PRO A 773 10.74 -36.69 -10.91
CA PRO A 773 12.06 -37.24 -11.28
C PRO A 773 13.27 -36.65 -10.55
#